data_AF-A0A1H3W9X4-F1
#
_entry.id   AF-A0A1H3W9X4-F1
#
_cell.length_a   1.000
_cell.length_b   1.000
_cell.length_c   1.000
_cell.angle_alpha   90.00
_cell.angle_beta   90.00
_cell.angle_gamma   90.00
#
_symmetry.space_group_name_H-M   'P 1'
#
loop_
_entity.id
_entity.type
_entity.pdbx_description
1 polymer ?
#
loop_
_entity_poly.entity_id
_entity_poly.type
_entity_poly.pdbx_seq_one_letter_code
_entity_poly.pdbx_strand_id
1 'polypeptide(L)'
;MPLRDESQPLINGLLSQIGDIDSEETEEWLDSLDALIDDRGGPRARYVLLSMLKRARERNVTIPSSLNTPYVNTIGVHEEPYFPGDEAMERTYRRWLRWNAAVMVTRAQREGVGVGGHISTYASIATLYEVGFNHFFRGKNHPGGGDQVYFQGHAAPGNYARAFVEGRLSEADMDGFRQEYSRPAGGRGLPSYPHPRRMEDFWEFPTVSMGLGPAQAIYNAWVNRYMHERGIKDTSEQHVWAFLGDGEMDEPESRGMLQLAGQQQLDNLTFVVNCNLQRLDGPVRGNGKIIQELESFFRGAGWNVIKVIWGREWDTLLNADKDRALVHLMNNTVDGDYQTFKANDGAYVREHFFGRDPRTKALVANWTDEQIWALKRGGHDYRKVYAAYKAAVEHTGQPTVILAHTIKGYGLGPSFAGRNATHQMKNMKIKDLKALRDLLNIPVTDEQIEENPFTPPYYRPSDDDPALQYMLERRRALGGFIPERKAPKSTELTLPGDKPFEILAKGSGKQNVATTMGFVRLLKELMKDKEIGRRIVPIIPDEARTFGLDSIFPTAKIFNVHGQNYTAVDHDLMLSYKESEQGQILHTGINEAGSAAAFQVVGTSYATQGEPLIPVYIFYSMFGFQRTGDQFWAAGDQLARGFIIGATAGKTTLAGEGTQHMDGHSPILAATNEAMVHYDPAYAYEIRHIVRDGLQRMYGKDDRDPNVMYYLTVYNEPYQQPAEPDDVDVDGIIKGIHRIADHSGNGPKVQLLASGVGVPWAMHAKEILAEDWGVDAAVWSVTSWNELRRDAIAAEQHNFLHPEEDAWTPYVTAKLSDSEGPFIATSDYDHMLPDQIRAWVPGDYYVLGADGFGFSDTRAAARRHFFIDSHSMVARALQALGKSGQVDGDAARQAIEKYDLFNVNAGESGNVGGDA
;
A
#
# COMPACT_ATOMS: atom_id res chain seq x y z
N MET A 1 26.44 -64.69 6.10
CA MET A 1 27.19 -63.60 5.44
C MET A 1 26.17 -62.55 5.02
N PRO A 2 26.08 -61.40 5.70
CA PRO A 2 25.07 -60.39 5.40
C PRO A 2 25.64 -59.35 4.43
N LEU A 3 24.86 -59.03 3.39
CA LEU A 3 24.98 -57.81 2.62
C LEU A 3 24.28 -56.70 3.43
N ARG A 4 25.07 -55.80 4.02
CA ARG A 4 24.60 -54.47 4.44
C ARG A 4 24.71 -53.58 3.21
N ASP A 5 23.56 -53.10 2.73
CA ASP A 5 23.49 -51.92 1.87
C ASP A 5 22.79 -50.84 2.69
N GLU A 6 23.61 -49.96 3.29
CA GLU A 6 23.18 -48.79 4.06
C GLU A 6 23.16 -47.60 3.11
N SER A 7 22.02 -47.41 2.43
CA SER A 7 21.74 -46.21 1.64
C SER A 7 21.74 -44.98 2.54
N GLN A 8 22.88 -44.27 2.57
CA GLN A 8 22.98 -42.97 3.23
C GLN A 8 22.08 -41.94 2.49
N PRO A 9 21.27 -41.14 3.20
CA PRO A 9 20.43 -40.13 2.56
C PRO A 9 21.25 -38.90 2.17
N LEU A 10 21.27 -38.58 0.87
CA LEU A 10 21.81 -37.34 0.31
C LEU A 10 20.93 -36.13 0.65
N ILE A 11 21.55 -35.00 0.98
CA ILE A 11 20.90 -33.70 1.23
C ILE A 11 21.37 -32.72 0.14
N ASN A 12 20.45 -31.99 -0.49
CA ASN A 12 20.70 -30.89 -1.47
C ASN A 12 21.13 -31.28 -2.90
N GLY A 13 20.44 -32.23 -3.55
CA GLY A 13 20.45 -32.32 -5.02
C GLY A 13 21.60 -33.11 -5.65
N LEU A 14 22.33 -33.92 -4.88
CA LEU A 14 23.19 -34.96 -5.43
C LEU A 14 22.34 -36.15 -5.89
N LEU A 15 22.59 -36.65 -7.10
CA LEU A 15 21.93 -37.83 -7.66
C LEU A 15 22.28 -39.06 -6.82
N SER A 16 21.27 -39.69 -6.20
CA SER A 16 21.40 -40.92 -5.38
C SER A 16 21.67 -42.20 -6.17
N GLN A 17 22.25 -42.11 -7.35
CA GLN A 17 22.50 -43.27 -8.22
C GLN A 17 23.97 -43.63 -8.37
N ILE A 18 24.89 -42.88 -7.75
CA ILE A 18 26.32 -43.19 -7.73
C ILE A 18 26.76 -43.10 -6.28
N GLY A 19 27.14 -44.24 -5.68
CA GLY A 19 27.80 -44.25 -4.37
C GLY A 19 29.10 -43.45 -4.45
N ASP A 20 29.52 -42.86 -3.33
CA ASP A 20 30.82 -42.19 -3.27
C ASP A 20 31.89 -43.17 -3.77
N ILE A 21 32.55 -42.81 -4.88
CA ILE A 21 33.50 -43.69 -5.55
C ILE A 21 34.80 -43.82 -4.75
N ASP A 22 35.06 -42.87 -3.84
CA ASP A 22 36.21 -42.85 -2.95
C ASP A 22 35.87 -42.09 -1.66
N SER A 23 35.29 -42.80 -0.69
CA SER A 23 34.88 -42.21 0.59
C SER A 23 36.07 -41.75 1.44
N GLU A 24 37.25 -42.36 1.29
CA GLU A 24 38.46 -41.93 2.00
C GLU A 24 38.91 -40.55 1.51
N GLU A 25 38.93 -40.32 0.20
CA GLU A 25 39.24 -39.00 -0.37
C GLU A 25 38.24 -37.94 0.13
N THR A 26 36.93 -38.24 0.10
CA THR A 26 35.90 -37.31 0.59
C THR A 26 36.09 -36.97 2.07
N GLU A 27 36.43 -37.96 2.91
CA GLU A 27 36.67 -37.76 4.34
C GLU A 27 37.91 -36.90 4.60
N GLU A 28 39.00 -37.06 3.82
CA GLU A 28 40.19 -36.20 3.92
C GLU A 28 39.88 -34.72 3.64
N TRP A 29 39.00 -34.44 2.66
CA TRP A 29 38.56 -33.06 2.37
C TRP A 29 37.69 -32.48 3.49
N LEU A 30 36.84 -33.28 4.11
CA LEU A 30 36.00 -32.88 5.24
C LEU A 30 36.85 -32.62 6.49
N ASP A 31 37.76 -33.53 6.84
CA ASP A 31 38.70 -33.37 7.94
C ASP A 31 39.57 -32.11 7.76
N SER A 32 40.00 -31.83 6.52
CA SER A 32 40.75 -30.62 6.21
C SER A 32 39.93 -29.34 6.42
N LEU A 33 38.62 -29.38 6.13
CA LEU A 33 37.72 -28.26 6.37
C LEU A 33 37.45 -28.06 7.86
N ASP A 34 37.15 -29.13 8.60
CA ASP A 34 36.88 -29.10 10.03
C ASP A 34 38.11 -28.61 10.80
N ALA A 35 39.30 -29.14 10.50
CA ALA A 35 40.55 -28.66 11.08
C ALA A 35 40.80 -27.16 10.80
N LEU A 36 40.42 -26.67 9.62
CA LEU A 36 40.54 -25.24 9.28
C LEU A 36 39.55 -24.37 10.06
N ILE A 37 38.32 -24.85 10.28
CA ILE A 37 37.32 -24.16 11.08
C ILE A 37 37.77 -24.09 12.54
N ASP A 38 38.27 -25.20 13.09
CA ASP A 38 38.73 -25.30 14.47
C ASP A 38 39.99 -24.44 14.75
N ASP A 39 40.96 -24.42 13.82
CA ASP A 39 42.22 -23.66 13.98
C ASP A 39 42.08 -22.17 13.62
N ARG A 40 41.30 -21.84 12.58
CA ARG A 40 41.30 -20.48 11.97
C ARG A 40 39.93 -19.81 11.88
N GLY A 41 38.87 -20.49 12.31
CA GLY A 41 37.52 -19.94 12.41
C GLY A 41 36.77 -19.83 11.08
N GLY A 42 35.45 -19.65 11.21
CA GLY A 42 34.50 -19.57 10.09
C GLY A 42 34.86 -18.57 8.98
N PRO A 43 35.33 -17.33 9.25
CA PRO A 43 35.69 -16.38 8.20
C PRO A 43 36.77 -16.88 7.24
N ARG A 44 37.79 -17.59 7.76
CA ARG A 44 38.86 -18.15 6.93
C ARG A 44 38.39 -19.36 6.14
N ALA A 45 37.62 -20.25 6.76
CA ALA A 45 37.00 -21.38 6.07
C ALA A 45 36.11 -20.90 4.91
N ARG A 46 35.29 -19.87 5.15
CA ARG A 46 34.47 -19.22 4.11
C ARG A 46 35.32 -18.71 2.95
N TYR A 47 36.44 -18.02 3.22
CA TYR A 47 37.34 -17.54 2.17
C TYR A 47 37.88 -18.68 1.31
N VAL A 48 38.32 -19.78 1.93
CA VAL A 48 38.86 -20.96 1.21
C VAL A 48 37.79 -21.62 0.37
N LEU A 49 36.60 -21.88 0.92
CA LEU A 49 35.47 -22.45 0.19
C LEU A 49 35.07 -21.57 -1.00
N LEU A 50 34.96 -20.25 -0.83
CA LEU A 50 34.67 -19.33 -1.93
C LEU A 50 35.77 -19.33 -3.00
N SER A 51 37.04 -19.49 -2.60
CA SER A 51 38.17 -19.60 -3.52
C SER A 51 38.14 -20.91 -4.31
N MET A 52 37.78 -22.03 -3.66
CA MET A 52 37.57 -23.32 -4.32
C MET A 52 36.38 -23.26 -5.29
N LEU A 53 35.26 -22.66 -4.88
CA LEU A 53 34.10 -22.44 -5.75
C LEU A 53 34.45 -21.56 -6.96
N LYS A 54 35.22 -20.49 -6.75
CA LYS A 54 35.73 -19.65 -7.85
C LYS A 54 36.55 -20.49 -8.83
N ARG A 55 37.50 -21.28 -8.33
CA ARG A 55 38.34 -22.17 -9.15
C ARG A 55 37.50 -23.23 -9.88
N ALA A 56 36.50 -23.80 -9.23
CA ALA A 56 35.58 -24.77 -9.82
C ALA A 56 34.79 -24.14 -10.97
N ARG A 57 34.27 -22.92 -10.80
CA ARG A 57 33.60 -22.15 -11.87
C ARG A 57 34.54 -21.79 -13.04
N GLU A 58 35.75 -21.35 -12.76
CA GLU A 58 36.79 -21.10 -13.79
C GLU A 58 37.11 -22.37 -14.61
N ARG A 59 36.81 -23.54 -14.07
CA ARG A 59 37.03 -24.85 -14.70
C ARG A 59 35.72 -25.49 -15.20
N ASN A 60 34.63 -24.72 -15.28
CA ASN A 60 33.31 -25.16 -15.74
C ASN A 60 32.72 -26.33 -14.94
N VAL A 61 33.05 -26.44 -13.65
CA VAL A 61 32.38 -27.38 -12.74
C VAL A 61 31.06 -26.76 -12.28
N THR A 62 29.94 -27.35 -12.68
CA THR A 62 28.59 -26.90 -12.30
C THR A 62 28.26 -27.36 -10.89
N ILE A 63 28.16 -26.43 -9.96
CA ILE A 63 27.72 -26.69 -8.58
C ILE A 63 26.33 -26.06 -8.40
N PRO A 64 25.28 -26.84 -8.11
CA PRO A 64 23.95 -26.27 -7.86
C PRO A 64 23.99 -25.31 -6.67
N SER A 65 23.61 -24.05 -6.86
CA SER A 65 23.40 -23.12 -5.76
C SER A 65 22.12 -23.51 -5.03
N SER A 66 22.21 -24.28 -3.95
CA SER A 66 21.06 -24.53 -3.08
C SER A 66 20.75 -23.25 -2.30
N LEU A 67 19.70 -22.54 -2.70
CA LEU A 67 19.17 -21.40 -1.93
C LEU A 67 18.32 -21.87 -0.75
N ASN A 68 18.00 -23.17 -0.68
CA ASN A 68 17.30 -23.77 0.45
C ASN A 68 18.27 -24.34 1.48
N THR A 69 17.93 -24.14 2.74
CA THR A 69 18.56 -24.83 3.87
C THR A 69 17.64 -25.95 4.36
N PRO A 70 18.13 -26.92 5.17
CA PRO A 70 17.29 -27.99 5.70
C PRO A 70 16.05 -27.47 6.44
N TYR A 71 14.97 -28.26 6.47
CA TYR A 71 13.65 -27.91 7.01
C TYR A 71 13.62 -27.99 8.55
N VAL A 72 14.54 -27.26 9.17
CA VAL A 72 14.73 -27.09 10.61
C VAL A 72 14.90 -25.60 10.94
N ASN A 73 15.03 -25.27 12.23
CA ASN A 73 15.26 -23.90 12.66
C ASN A 73 16.60 -23.37 12.12
N THR A 74 16.63 -22.09 11.73
CA THR A 74 17.87 -21.42 11.31
C THR A 74 18.84 -21.24 12.47
N ILE A 75 18.33 -20.92 13.66
CA ILE A 75 19.13 -20.74 14.87
C ILE A 75 19.17 -22.08 15.60
N GLY A 76 20.37 -22.63 15.80
CA GLY A 76 20.57 -23.88 16.54
C GLY A 76 20.33 -23.69 18.04
N VAL A 77 19.99 -24.78 18.73
CA VAL A 77 19.71 -24.76 20.19
C VAL A 77 20.87 -24.21 21.02
N HIS A 78 22.10 -24.42 20.56
CA HIS A 78 23.33 -23.94 21.22
C HIS A 78 23.59 -22.44 20.99
N GLU A 79 22.90 -21.83 20.02
CA GLU A 79 22.98 -20.41 19.68
C GLU A 79 21.77 -19.63 20.23
N GLU A 80 20.80 -20.32 20.84
CA GLU A 80 19.59 -19.68 21.34
C GLU A 80 19.90 -18.77 22.54
N PRO A 81 19.49 -17.48 22.48
CA PRO A 81 19.67 -16.57 23.59
C PRO A 81 18.75 -16.95 24.75
N TYR A 82 19.12 -16.52 25.95
CA TYR A 82 18.23 -16.57 27.11
C TYR A 82 16.96 -15.76 26.84
N PHE A 83 15.80 -16.34 27.17
CA PHE A 83 14.51 -15.65 27.07
C PHE A 83 14.31 -14.74 28.29
N PRO A 84 14.16 -13.41 28.10
CA PRO A 84 14.23 -12.45 29.20
C PRO A 84 12.93 -12.29 29.99
N GLY A 85 11.81 -12.86 29.51
CA GLY A 85 10.49 -12.71 30.11
C GLY A 85 10.09 -13.82 31.08
N ASP A 86 9.04 -13.58 31.86
CA ASP A 86 8.36 -14.61 32.64
C ASP A 86 7.34 -15.35 31.77
N GLU A 87 7.77 -16.45 31.13
CA GLU A 87 6.95 -17.27 30.23
C GLU A 87 5.62 -17.72 30.88
N ALA A 88 5.54 -17.89 32.19
CA ALA A 88 4.30 -18.28 32.86
C ALA A 88 3.29 -17.12 32.91
N MET A 89 3.75 -15.91 33.25
CA MET A 89 2.93 -14.70 33.18
C MET A 89 2.49 -14.42 31.74
N GLU A 90 3.41 -14.53 30.77
CA GLU A 90 3.08 -14.23 29.36
C GLU A 90 2.08 -15.20 28.76
N ARG A 91 2.13 -16.47 29.17
CA ARG A 91 1.14 -17.46 28.76
C ARG A 91 -0.20 -17.22 29.45
N THR A 92 -0.23 -16.63 30.64
CA THR A 92 -1.45 -16.33 31.39
C THR A 92 -2.28 -15.27 30.67
N TYR A 93 -1.75 -14.07 30.40
CA TYR A 93 -2.57 -13.09 29.69
C TYR A 93 -2.85 -13.46 28.24
N ARG A 94 -1.94 -14.15 27.53
CA ARG A 94 -2.24 -14.68 26.18
C ARG A 94 -3.50 -15.57 26.18
N ARG A 95 -3.78 -16.32 27.25
CA ARG A 95 -5.04 -17.09 27.37
C ARG A 95 -6.25 -16.18 27.39
N TRP A 96 -6.22 -15.10 28.19
CA TRP A 96 -7.28 -14.10 28.26
C TRP A 96 -7.52 -13.43 26.90
N LEU A 97 -6.45 -13.05 26.20
CA LEU A 97 -6.55 -12.42 24.88
C LEU A 97 -7.21 -13.35 23.86
N ARG A 98 -6.80 -14.63 23.83
CA ARG A 98 -7.38 -15.63 22.93
C ARG A 98 -8.86 -15.91 23.23
N TRP A 99 -9.24 -15.92 24.50
CA TRP A 99 -10.64 -16.02 24.92
C TRP A 99 -11.44 -14.81 24.44
N ASN A 100 -11.00 -13.60 24.78
CA ASN A 100 -11.72 -12.37 24.44
C ASN A 100 -11.86 -12.16 22.93
N ALA A 101 -10.83 -12.49 22.15
CA ALA A 101 -10.91 -12.41 20.69
C ALA A 101 -11.96 -13.39 20.11
N ALA A 102 -12.02 -14.63 20.62
CA ALA A 102 -13.01 -15.61 20.19
C ALA A 102 -14.44 -15.25 20.64
N VAL A 103 -14.58 -14.77 21.87
CA VAL A 103 -15.85 -14.28 22.43
C VAL A 103 -16.35 -13.08 21.63
N MET A 104 -15.51 -12.10 21.31
CA MET A 104 -15.92 -10.90 20.56
C MET A 104 -16.53 -11.26 19.20
N VAL A 105 -15.87 -12.15 18.46
CA VAL A 105 -16.37 -12.61 17.16
C VAL A 105 -17.66 -13.44 17.31
N THR A 106 -17.76 -14.26 18.36
CA THR A 106 -18.98 -15.03 18.67
C THR A 106 -20.13 -14.11 19.03
N ARG A 107 -19.90 -13.09 19.87
CA ARG A 107 -20.89 -12.06 20.24
C ARG A 107 -21.39 -11.27 19.04
N ALA A 108 -20.54 -11.05 18.04
CA ALA A 108 -20.92 -10.40 16.79
C ALA A 108 -21.86 -11.25 15.91
N GLN A 109 -22.11 -12.52 16.26
CA GLN A 109 -23.10 -13.39 15.59
C GLN A 109 -24.43 -13.51 16.34
N ARG A 110 -24.65 -12.70 17.38
CA ARG A 110 -25.94 -12.65 18.09
C ARG A 110 -27.09 -12.23 17.17
N GLU A 111 -28.31 -12.58 17.56
CA GLU A 111 -29.52 -12.23 16.83
C GLU A 111 -29.60 -10.72 16.57
N GLY A 112 -29.98 -10.35 15.34
CA GLY A 112 -30.05 -8.96 14.89
C GLY A 112 -28.72 -8.33 14.44
N VAL A 113 -27.58 -9.02 14.59
CA VAL A 113 -26.25 -8.48 14.24
C VAL A 113 -25.59 -9.26 13.08
N GLY A 114 -25.10 -10.48 13.30
CA GLY A 114 -24.60 -11.36 12.23
C GLY A 114 -23.46 -10.82 11.33
N VAL A 115 -22.56 -9.98 11.84
CA VAL A 115 -21.57 -9.21 11.05
C VAL A 115 -20.27 -9.97 10.70
N GLY A 116 -20.20 -11.26 11.05
CA GLY A 116 -19.02 -12.10 10.83
C GLY A 116 -17.79 -11.72 11.67
N GLY A 117 -16.61 -12.23 11.28
CA GLY A 117 -15.34 -12.05 11.99
C GLY A 117 -14.45 -13.29 11.88
N HIS A 118 -13.16 -13.18 12.22
CA HIS A 118 -12.20 -14.27 12.09
C HIS A 118 -11.64 -14.64 13.48
N ILE A 119 -11.73 -15.91 13.86
CA ILE A 119 -11.19 -16.42 15.14
C ILE A 119 -9.79 -17.03 14.92
N SER A 120 -9.65 -17.74 13.81
CA SER A 120 -8.58 -18.71 13.58
C SER A 120 -7.23 -18.10 13.22
N THR A 121 -7.25 -16.95 12.55
CA THR A 121 -6.04 -16.21 12.17
C THR A 121 -5.30 -15.73 13.41
N TYR A 122 -6.00 -15.01 14.31
CA TYR A 122 -5.37 -14.54 15.55
C TYR A 122 -4.86 -15.71 16.41
N ALA A 123 -5.61 -16.81 16.49
CA ALA A 123 -5.18 -17.99 17.24
C ALA A 123 -3.83 -18.56 16.74
N SER A 124 -3.52 -18.44 15.45
CA SER A 124 -2.24 -18.91 14.87
C SER A 124 -1.06 -17.97 15.14
N ILE A 125 -1.31 -16.66 15.24
CA ILE A 125 -0.29 -15.61 15.30
C ILE A 125 -0.09 -15.05 16.72
N ALA A 126 -0.96 -15.39 17.68
CA ALA A 126 -0.95 -14.83 19.02
C ALA A 126 0.42 -14.88 19.68
N THR A 127 1.16 -15.99 19.58
CA THR A 127 2.53 -16.08 20.14
C THR A 127 3.49 -15.10 19.49
N LEU A 128 3.41 -14.91 18.17
CA LEU A 128 4.27 -14.00 17.41
C LEU A 128 4.03 -12.55 17.84
N TYR A 129 2.76 -12.17 17.98
CA TYR A 129 2.38 -10.84 18.48
C TYR A 129 2.83 -10.64 19.91
N GLU A 130 2.54 -11.58 20.81
CA GLU A 130 2.82 -11.40 22.24
C GLU A 130 4.32 -11.28 22.53
N VAL A 131 5.18 -12.08 21.90
CA VAL A 131 6.64 -11.92 22.03
C VAL A 131 7.06 -10.52 21.55
N GLY A 132 6.52 -10.06 20.42
CA GLY A 132 6.75 -8.70 19.93
C GLY A 132 6.31 -7.61 20.91
N PHE A 133 5.07 -7.70 21.42
CA PHE A 133 4.52 -6.74 22.37
C PHE A 133 5.30 -6.65 23.69
N ASN A 134 5.88 -7.76 24.16
CA ASN A 134 6.52 -7.82 25.47
C ASN A 134 8.00 -7.43 25.44
N HIS A 135 8.65 -7.56 24.28
CA HIS A 135 10.11 -7.46 24.20
C HIS A 135 10.66 -6.58 23.07
N PHE A 136 9.87 -6.25 22.04
CA PHE A 136 10.40 -5.61 20.84
C PHE A 136 9.67 -4.32 20.48
N PHE A 137 8.35 -4.36 20.34
CA PHE A 137 7.62 -3.26 19.71
C PHE A 137 7.59 -2.00 20.57
N ARG A 138 8.30 -0.96 20.11
CA ARG A 138 8.38 0.33 20.77
C ARG A 138 7.12 1.16 20.52
N GLY A 139 6.50 1.66 21.57
CA GLY A 139 5.41 2.64 21.52
C GLY A 139 5.92 4.04 21.23
N LYS A 140 5.00 4.95 20.89
CA LYS A 140 5.32 6.33 20.45
C LYS A 140 6.11 7.17 21.46
N ASN A 141 6.06 6.84 22.75
CA ASN A 141 6.76 7.58 23.80
C ASN A 141 8.16 7.00 24.12
N HIS A 142 8.62 5.97 23.38
CA HIS A 142 9.97 5.45 23.57
C HIS A 142 11.02 6.50 23.14
N PRO A 143 12.14 6.67 23.86
CA PRO A 143 13.14 7.69 23.52
C PRO A 143 13.71 7.57 22.10
N GLY A 144 13.92 6.33 21.62
CA GLY A 144 14.35 6.05 20.24
C GLY A 144 13.24 6.13 19.17
N GLY A 145 12.04 6.61 19.52
CA GLY A 145 10.85 6.62 18.67
C GLY A 145 10.06 5.31 18.71
N GLY A 146 8.82 5.37 18.20
CA GLY A 146 7.93 4.19 18.13
C GLY A 146 8.12 3.41 16.85
N ASP A 147 8.04 2.08 16.94
CA ASP A 147 8.09 1.16 15.79
C ASP A 147 6.83 1.28 14.93
N GLN A 148 6.93 0.87 13.66
CA GLN A 148 5.79 0.81 12.74
C GLN A 148 5.39 -0.65 12.55
N VAL A 149 4.25 -1.05 13.15
CA VAL A 149 3.79 -2.45 13.13
C VAL A 149 2.56 -2.59 12.22
N TYR A 150 2.77 -3.23 11.07
CA TYR A 150 1.73 -3.59 10.11
C TYR A 150 1.09 -4.90 10.55
N PHE A 151 0.09 -4.79 11.42
CA PHE A 151 -0.67 -5.94 11.89
C PHE A 151 -1.48 -6.57 10.77
N GLN A 152 -1.51 -7.90 10.69
CA GLN A 152 -2.36 -8.62 9.73
C GLN A 152 -3.85 -8.28 9.97
N GLY A 153 -4.55 -7.82 8.92
CA GLY A 153 -5.89 -7.25 9.06
C GLY A 153 -6.89 -8.19 9.76
N HIS A 154 -6.96 -9.45 9.34
CA HIS A 154 -7.87 -10.43 9.92
C HIS A 154 -7.53 -10.85 11.37
N ALA A 155 -6.37 -10.45 11.89
CA ALA A 155 -5.99 -10.66 13.29
C ALA A 155 -6.39 -9.48 14.21
N ALA A 156 -7.09 -8.46 13.68
CA ALA A 156 -7.59 -7.31 14.46
C ALA A 156 -8.33 -7.68 15.77
N PRO A 157 -9.14 -8.77 15.84
CA PRO A 157 -9.74 -9.20 17.10
C PRO A 157 -8.78 -9.39 18.27
N GLY A 158 -7.55 -9.81 17.99
CA GLY A 158 -6.50 -9.95 19.00
C GLY A 158 -6.00 -8.62 19.56
N ASN A 159 -5.85 -7.62 18.68
CA ASN A 159 -5.43 -6.28 19.08
C ASN A 159 -6.51 -5.57 19.92
N TYR A 160 -7.79 -5.74 19.57
CA TYR A 160 -8.91 -5.25 20.39
C TYR A 160 -8.99 -5.98 21.73
N ALA A 161 -8.87 -7.31 21.75
CA ALA A 161 -8.82 -8.09 22.98
C ALA A 161 -7.68 -7.65 23.91
N ARG A 162 -6.52 -7.34 23.33
CA ARG A 162 -5.38 -6.77 24.07
C ARG A 162 -5.70 -5.41 24.64
N ALA A 163 -6.22 -4.50 23.81
CA ALA A 163 -6.59 -3.14 24.22
C ALA A 163 -7.67 -3.15 25.32
N PHE A 164 -8.62 -4.10 25.30
CA PHE A 164 -9.60 -4.30 26.36
C PHE A 164 -8.94 -4.72 27.69
N VAL A 165 -8.02 -5.70 27.66
CA VAL A 165 -7.30 -6.12 28.88
C VAL A 165 -6.40 -5.00 29.42
N GLU A 166 -5.77 -4.22 28.53
CA GLU A 166 -5.01 -3.01 28.86
C GLU A 166 -5.87 -1.87 29.44
N GLY A 167 -7.19 -1.97 29.37
CA GLY A 167 -8.13 -0.93 29.83
C GLY A 167 -8.32 0.24 28.86
N ARG A 168 -7.91 0.09 27.60
CA ARG A 168 -8.08 1.09 26.53
C ARG A 168 -9.42 0.98 25.81
N LEU A 169 -10.06 -0.18 25.88
CA LEU A 169 -11.41 -0.42 25.37
C LEU A 169 -12.29 -0.97 26.49
N SER A 170 -13.55 -0.56 26.50
CA SER A 170 -14.60 -1.08 27.36
C SER A 170 -15.27 -2.32 26.77
N GLU A 171 -16.04 -3.04 27.57
CA GLU A 171 -16.87 -4.15 27.06
C GLU A 171 -17.91 -3.66 26.02
N ALA A 172 -18.47 -2.46 26.23
CA ALA A 172 -19.41 -1.85 25.28
C ALA A 172 -18.74 -1.56 23.92
N ASP A 173 -17.46 -1.16 23.91
CA ASP A 173 -16.69 -1.00 22.68
C ASP A 173 -16.50 -2.35 21.97
N MET A 174 -16.14 -3.39 22.73
CA MET A 174 -15.94 -4.74 22.19
C MET A 174 -17.23 -5.28 21.54
N ASP A 175 -18.39 -5.02 22.13
CA ASP A 175 -19.70 -5.40 21.55
C ASP A 175 -20.09 -4.59 20.31
N GLY A 176 -19.40 -3.48 20.05
CA GLY A 176 -19.44 -2.65 18.84
C GLY A 176 -18.55 -3.13 17.70
N PHE A 177 -17.91 -4.31 17.82
CA PHE A 177 -17.12 -4.91 16.74
C PHE A 177 -17.94 -5.04 15.44
N ARG A 178 -17.42 -4.43 14.37
CA ARG A 178 -18.03 -4.31 13.03
C ARG A 178 -19.37 -3.59 12.97
N GLN A 179 -19.71 -2.84 14.01
CA GLN A 179 -20.93 -2.03 14.08
C GLN A 179 -20.52 -0.58 14.29
N GLU A 180 -20.10 0.10 13.23
CA GLU A 180 -19.54 1.45 13.36
C GLU A 180 -20.61 2.54 13.54
N TYR A 181 -21.74 2.36 12.85
CA TYR A 181 -22.90 3.24 12.94
C TYR A 181 -23.98 2.70 13.87
N SER A 182 -24.26 1.39 13.83
CA SER A 182 -25.29 0.71 14.64
C SER A 182 -24.81 0.28 16.03
N ARG A 183 -23.69 0.81 16.50
CA ARG A 183 -23.01 0.41 17.74
C ARG A 183 -23.93 0.38 18.96
N PRO A 184 -23.65 -0.50 19.95
CA PRO A 184 -24.35 -0.49 21.23
C PRO A 184 -24.24 0.87 21.95
N ALA A 185 -25.25 1.22 22.75
CA ALA A 185 -25.23 2.42 23.58
C ALA A 185 -24.07 2.39 24.59
N GLY A 186 -23.35 3.51 24.72
CA GLY A 186 -22.24 3.64 25.66
C GLY A 186 -20.89 3.09 25.19
N GLY A 187 -20.83 2.44 24.03
CA GLY A 187 -19.59 2.00 23.39
C GLY A 187 -19.33 2.71 22.05
N ARG A 188 -18.08 2.73 21.61
CA ARG A 188 -17.69 3.11 20.25
C ARG A 188 -17.87 1.93 19.30
N GLY A 189 -17.98 2.24 18.01
CA GLY A 189 -17.92 1.23 16.97
C GLY A 189 -16.46 0.87 16.69
N LEU A 190 -16.17 -0.42 16.52
CA LEU A 190 -14.82 -0.88 16.15
C LEU A 190 -14.83 -1.34 14.69
N PRO A 191 -13.93 -0.81 13.83
CA PRO A 191 -13.85 -1.27 12.46
C PRO A 191 -13.43 -2.74 12.40
N SER A 192 -13.79 -3.40 11.31
CA SER A 192 -13.48 -4.81 11.08
C SER A 192 -11.98 -5.11 11.07
N TYR A 193 -11.19 -4.16 10.57
CA TYR A 193 -9.76 -4.26 10.28
C TYR A 193 -9.04 -2.93 10.61
N PRO A 194 -7.71 -2.85 10.43
CA PRO A 194 -6.95 -1.63 10.63
C PRO A 194 -7.34 -0.51 9.65
N HIS A 195 -8.34 0.30 10.01
CA HIS A 195 -8.81 1.43 9.21
C HIS A 195 -8.60 2.73 10.00
N PRO A 196 -7.49 3.47 9.79
CA PRO A 196 -7.21 4.71 10.50
C PRO A 196 -8.34 5.73 10.33
N ARG A 197 -8.91 5.90 9.13
CA ARG A 197 -10.05 6.80 8.88
C ARG A 197 -11.30 6.46 9.70
N ARG A 198 -11.39 5.22 10.20
CA ARG A 198 -12.53 4.76 11.01
C ARG A 198 -12.22 4.71 12.51
N MET A 199 -10.95 4.79 12.90
CA MET A 199 -10.49 4.77 14.29
C MET A 199 -9.15 5.51 14.43
N GLU A 200 -9.19 6.84 14.25
CA GLU A 200 -8.03 7.71 14.02
C GLU A 200 -7.03 7.78 15.18
N ASP A 201 -7.43 7.35 16.37
CA ASP A 201 -6.67 7.32 17.61
C ASP A 201 -6.05 5.93 17.91
N PHE A 202 -6.35 4.92 17.09
CA PHE A 202 -5.97 3.53 17.34
C PHE A 202 -5.15 2.93 16.21
N TRP A 203 -5.70 2.83 14.99
CA TRP A 203 -5.04 2.16 13.87
C TRP A 203 -4.10 3.09 13.10
N GLU A 204 -3.00 2.53 12.59
CA GLU A 204 -1.98 3.31 11.87
C GLU A 204 -1.82 2.92 10.39
N PHE A 205 -1.98 1.63 10.04
CA PHE A 205 -1.64 1.11 8.71
C PHE A 205 -2.75 0.17 8.20
N PRO A 206 -3.39 0.47 7.05
CA PRO A 206 -4.33 -0.42 6.38
C PRO A 206 -3.63 -1.63 5.75
N THR A 207 -4.04 -2.84 6.12
CA THR A 207 -3.35 -4.09 5.72
C THR A 207 -4.26 -5.21 5.25
N VAL A 208 -5.59 -5.00 5.22
CA VAL A 208 -6.52 -6.07 4.88
C VAL A 208 -6.62 -6.32 3.37
N SER A 209 -6.35 -5.31 2.55
CA SER A 209 -6.04 -5.57 1.13
C SER A 209 -4.63 -6.15 1.08
N MET A 210 -4.58 -7.47 0.88
CA MET A 210 -3.35 -8.27 0.95
C MET A 210 -2.36 -7.80 -0.10
N GLY A 211 -1.07 -7.83 0.21
CA GLY A 211 -0.01 -7.34 -0.70
C GLY A 211 0.31 -5.86 -0.58
N LEU A 212 -0.65 -5.01 -0.17
CA LEU A 212 -0.36 -3.58 0.04
C LEU A 212 0.49 -3.32 1.29
N GLY A 213 0.22 -4.04 2.38
CA GLY A 213 0.98 -3.98 3.63
C GLY A 213 2.49 -4.22 3.46
N PRO A 214 2.94 -5.32 2.84
CA PRO A 214 4.36 -5.57 2.61
C PRO A 214 5.02 -4.52 1.70
N ALA A 215 4.36 -4.11 0.61
CA ALA A 215 4.86 -3.04 -0.25
C ALA A 215 5.06 -1.74 0.56
N GLN A 216 4.06 -1.33 1.32
CA GLN A 216 4.12 -0.13 2.14
C GLN A 216 5.21 -0.23 3.23
N ALA A 217 5.39 -1.38 3.88
CA ALA A 217 6.41 -1.58 4.90
C ALA A 217 7.84 -1.40 4.36
N ILE A 218 8.12 -1.88 3.14
CA ILE A 218 9.43 -1.67 2.48
C ILE A 218 9.69 -0.17 2.30
N TYR A 219 8.72 0.56 1.76
CA TYR A 219 8.85 2.00 1.55
C TYR A 219 8.86 2.79 2.87
N ASN A 220 8.21 2.31 3.92
CA ASN A 220 8.30 2.91 5.26
C ASN A 220 9.71 2.79 5.83
N ALA A 221 10.35 1.62 5.71
CA ALA A 221 11.73 1.44 6.15
C ALA A 221 12.70 2.32 5.35
N TRP A 222 12.49 2.47 4.04
CA TRP A 222 13.28 3.36 3.19
C TRP A 222 13.09 4.84 3.52
N VAL A 223 11.84 5.27 3.80
CA VAL A 223 11.54 6.66 4.20
C VAL A 223 12.07 6.96 5.61
N ASN A 224 12.11 5.99 6.52
CA ASN A 224 12.78 6.17 7.80
C ASN A 224 14.26 6.51 7.57
N ARG A 225 14.97 5.74 6.71
CA ARG A 225 16.35 6.06 6.31
C ARG A 225 16.44 7.43 5.67
N TYR A 226 15.54 7.77 4.75
CA TYR A 226 15.46 9.11 4.14
C TYR A 226 15.40 10.22 5.19
N MET A 227 14.53 10.10 6.19
CA MET A 227 14.35 11.13 7.22
C MET A 227 15.57 11.25 8.13
N HIS A 228 16.21 10.13 8.49
CA HIS A 228 17.43 10.13 9.31
C HIS A 228 18.60 10.76 8.55
N GLU A 229 18.90 10.25 7.35
CA GLU A 229 20.02 10.74 6.55
C GLU A 229 19.86 12.22 6.22
N ARG A 230 18.66 12.66 5.80
CA ARG A 230 18.36 14.07 5.51
C ARG A 230 18.37 14.99 6.75
N GLY A 231 18.54 14.45 7.96
CA GLY A 231 18.50 15.22 9.20
C GLY A 231 17.13 15.82 9.52
N ILE A 232 16.05 15.21 9.04
CA ILE A 232 14.67 15.67 9.28
C ILE A 232 14.20 15.18 10.65
N LYS A 233 14.45 13.90 10.94
CA LYS A 233 14.14 13.27 12.22
C LYS A 233 15.08 12.10 12.42
N ASP A 234 15.58 11.92 13.65
CA ASP A 234 16.29 10.69 13.98
C ASP A 234 15.32 9.52 14.10
N THR A 235 15.43 8.58 13.16
CA THR A 235 14.65 7.35 13.08
C THR A 235 15.54 6.10 13.18
N SER A 236 16.83 6.27 13.54
CA SER A 236 17.84 5.20 13.52
C SER A 236 17.52 4.02 14.45
N GLU A 237 16.73 4.30 15.48
CA GLU A 237 16.28 3.34 16.48
C GLU A 237 14.85 2.82 16.25
N GLN A 238 14.18 3.24 15.18
CA GLN A 238 12.84 2.78 14.85
C GLN A 238 12.89 1.58 13.90
N HIS A 239 12.00 0.62 14.11
CA HIS A 239 11.92 -0.59 13.30
C HIS A 239 10.56 -0.74 12.63
N VAL A 240 10.56 -1.23 11.39
CA VAL A 240 9.34 -1.57 10.65
C VAL A 240 9.10 -3.08 10.71
N TRP A 241 7.91 -3.46 11.18
CA TRP A 241 7.47 -4.85 11.31
C TRP A 241 6.27 -5.11 10.41
N ALA A 242 6.38 -6.06 9.48
CA ALA A 242 5.27 -6.49 8.62
C ALA A 242 4.80 -7.90 8.97
N PHE A 243 3.56 -8.03 9.45
CA PHE A 243 2.95 -9.32 9.76
C PHE A 243 2.08 -9.81 8.62
N LEU A 244 2.53 -10.88 7.97
CA LEU A 244 2.01 -11.33 6.68
C LEU A 244 1.49 -12.76 6.77
N GLY A 245 0.53 -13.11 5.91
CA GLY A 245 0.15 -14.50 5.66
C GLY A 245 1.03 -15.15 4.59
N ASP A 246 1.33 -16.43 4.72
CA ASP A 246 1.98 -17.19 3.63
C ASP A 246 1.13 -17.25 2.35
N GLY A 247 -0.20 -17.30 2.47
CA GLY A 247 -1.11 -17.16 1.33
C GLY A 247 -1.14 -15.75 0.72
N GLU A 248 -0.98 -14.70 1.52
CA GLU A 248 -0.86 -13.30 1.05
C GLU A 248 0.39 -13.10 0.21
N MET A 249 1.43 -13.92 0.41
CA MET A 249 2.61 -13.88 -0.43
C MET A 249 2.34 -14.34 -1.88
N ASP A 250 1.14 -14.82 -2.25
CA ASP A 250 0.80 -15.05 -3.66
C ASP A 250 0.49 -13.74 -4.41
N GLU A 251 0.18 -12.64 -3.71
CA GLU A 251 -0.04 -11.33 -4.34
C GLU A 251 1.28 -10.79 -4.94
N PRO A 252 1.26 -10.28 -6.19
CA PRO A 252 2.46 -9.73 -6.82
C PRO A 252 3.15 -8.64 -5.97
N GLU A 253 2.38 -7.77 -5.32
CA GLU A 253 2.85 -6.67 -4.48
C GLU A 253 3.58 -7.15 -3.23
N SER A 254 3.26 -8.35 -2.71
CA SER A 254 3.94 -8.95 -1.57
C SER A 254 5.40 -9.31 -1.85
N ARG A 255 5.73 -9.59 -3.11
CA ARG A 255 7.05 -10.09 -3.54
C ARG A 255 7.78 -9.17 -4.51
N GLY A 256 7.05 -8.32 -5.23
CA GLY A 256 7.55 -7.55 -6.38
C GLY A 256 8.52 -6.43 -6.06
N MET A 257 8.67 -6.05 -4.78
CA MET A 257 9.59 -4.99 -4.35
C MET A 257 10.67 -5.45 -3.36
N LEU A 258 10.83 -6.76 -3.11
CA LEU A 258 11.83 -7.25 -2.15
C LEU A 258 13.26 -6.82 -2.52
N GLN A 259 13.57 -6.75 -3.81
CA GLN A 259 14.87 -6.32 -4.32
C GLN A 259 15.23 -4.89 -3.88
N LEU A 260 14.24 -3.98 -3.74
CA LEU A 260 14.50 -2.62 -3.27
C LEU A 260 15.05 -2.65 -1.84
N ALA A 261 14.41 -3.41 -0.96
CA ALA A 261 14.86 -3.52 0.43
C ALA A 261 16.26 -4.12 0.55
N GLY A 262 16.57 -5.14 -0.28
CA GLY A 262 17.91 -5.72 -0.34
C GLY A 262 18.96 -4.76 -0.90
N GLN A 263 18.65 -4.05 -1.99
CA GLN A 263 19.54 -3.08 -2.64
C GLN A 263 19.84 -1.85 -1.77
N GLN A 264 18.85 -1.39 -1.01
CA GLN A 264 18.98 -0.25 -0.09
C GLN A 264 19.40 -0.67 1.32
N GLN A 265 19.72 -1.96 1.54
CA GLN A 265 20.17 -2.52 2.81
C GLN A 265 19.30 -2.12 4.01
N LEU A 266 17.98 -2.28 3.87
CA LEU A 266 17.00 -1.86 4.88
C LEU A 266 16.95 -2.82 6.08
N ASP A 267 18.01 -2.84 6.89
CA ASP A 267 18.10 -3.62 8.13
C ASP A 267 17.18 -3.13 9.26
N ASN A 268 16.53 -1.98 9.10
CA ASN A 268 15.42 -1.50 9.93
C ASN A 268 14.05 -2.10 9.53
N LEU A 269 14.04 -3.19 8.74
CA LEU A 269 12.84 -3.88 8.28
C LEU A 269 12.86 -5.35 8.67
N THR A 270 11.75 -5.81 9.26
CA THR A 270 11.50 -7.24 9.48
C THR A 270 10.12 -7.66 8.99
N PHE A 271 10.10 -8.59 8.04
CA PHE A 271 8.89 -9.32 7.67
C PHE A 271 8.73 -10.53 8.58
N VAL A 272 7.52 -10.76 9.07
CA VAL A 272 7.14 -11.96 9.83
C VAL A 272 6.01 -12.65 9.07
N VAL A 273 6.38 -13.66 8.29
CA VAL A 273 5.42 -14.46 7.52
C VAL A 273 4.91 -15.60 8.39
N ASN A 274 3.62 -15.57 8.67
CA ASN A 274 2.91 -16.62 9.39
C ASN A 274 2.63 -17.81 8.47
N CYS A 275 3.59 -18.74 8.40
CA CYS A 275 3.52 -19.96 7.60
C CYS A 275 2.68 -21.03 8.29
N ASN A 276 1.36 -20.85 8.29
CA ASN A 276 0.42 -21.86 8.77
C ASN A 276 0.13 -22.94 7.69
N LEU A 277 0.70 -22.77 6.49
CA LEU A 277 0.62 -23.53 5.25
C LEU A 277 -0.76 -23.57 4.60
N GLN A 278 -1.69 -22.72 5.01
CA GLN A 278 -3.05 -22.64 4.48
C GLN A 278 -3.43 -21.22 4.06
N ARG A 279 -4.17 -21.14 2.96
CA ARG A 279 -5.00 -19.99 2.59
C ARG A 279 -6.47 -20.25 2.98
N LEU A 280 -7.41 -19.57 2.33
CA LEU A 280 -8.82 -19.64 2.71
C LEU A 280 -9.43 -21.04 2.46
N ASP A 281 -9.22 -21.58 1.27
CA ASP A 281 -9.88 -22.81 0.81
C ASP A 281 -8.96 -24.05 0.76
N GLY A 282 -7.79 -24.00 1.41
CA GLY A 282 -6.86 -25.14 1.45
C GLY A 282 -5.40 -24.73 1.61
N PRO A 283 -4.45 -25.65 1.40
CA PRO A 283 -3.02 -25.36 1.53
C PRO A 283 -2.53 -24.37 0.46
N VAL A 284 -1.48 -23.60 0.77
CA VAL A 284 -0.85 -22.67 -0.19
C VAL A 284 -0.10 -23.46 -1.28
N ARG A 285 0.70 -24.45 -0.87
CA ARG A 285 1.45 -25.36 -1.76
C ARG A 285 1.33 -26.82 -1.30
N GLY A 286 0.16 -27.44 -1.47
CA GLY A 286 -0.10 -28.81 -0.98
C GLY A 286 0.94 -29.86 -1.42
N ASN A 287 1.34 -29.83 -2.70
CA ASN A 287 2.36 -30.73 -3.27
C ASN A 287 3.80 -30.21 -3.15
N GLY A 288 3.98 -29.07 -2.49
CA GLY A 288 5.26 -28.38 -2.36
C GLY A 288 5.53 -27.99 -0.91
N LYS A 289 6.41 -26.98 -0.73
CA LYS A 289 6.82 -26.47 0.59
C LYS A 289 6.94 -24.96 0.53
N ILE A 290 5.89 -24.23 0.92
CA ILE A 290 5.83 -22.77 0.81
C ILE A 290 6.98 -22.09 1.57
N ILE A 291 7.41 -22.63 2.71
CA ILE A 291 8.53 -22.06 3.48
C ILE A 291 9.85 -22.12 2.68
N GLN A 292 10.11 -23.19 1.94
CA GLN A 292 11.33 -23.29 1.11
C GLN A 292 11.22 -22.44 -0.16
N GLU A 293 10.04 -22.36 -0.77
CA GLU A 293 9.79 -21.43 -1.87
C GLU A 293 10.11 -19.98 -1.44
N LEU A 294 9.57 -19.56 -0.29
CA LEU A 294 9.83 -18.23 0.27
C LEU A 294 11.30 -18.07 0.67
N GLU A 295 11.93 -19.04 1.32
CA GLU A 295 13.36 -18.96 1.66
C GLU A 295 14.21 -18.65 0.43
N SER A 296 14.04 -19.43 -0.64
CA SER A 296 14.80 -19.22 -1.88
C SER A 296 14.54 -17.86 -2.50
N PHE A 297 13.28 -17.42 -2.51
CA PHE A 297 12.88 -16.15 -3.11
C PHE A 297 13.48 -14.95 -2.36
N PHE A 298 13.34 -14.92 -1.03
CA PHE A 298 13.88 -13.85 -0.19
C PHE A 298 15.41 -13.82 -0.22
N ARG A 299 16.09 -14.97 -0.15
CA ARG A 299 17.57 -15.01 -0.29
C ARG A 299 18.00 -14.50 -1.66
N GLY A 300 17.28 -14.86 -2.73
CA GLY A 300 17.53 -14.36 -4.08
C GLY A 300 17.40 -12.84 -4.19
N ALA A 301 16.51 -12.23 -3.41
CA ALA A 301 16.32 -10.78 -3.32
C ALA A 301 17.32 -10.07 -2.38
N GLY A 302 18.26 -10.78 -1.76
CA GLY A 302 19.28 -10.21 -0.88
C GLY A 302 18.87 -10.07 0.59
N TRP A 303 17.85 -10.80 1.05
CA TRP A 303 17.37 -10.75 2.44
C TRP A 303 18.07 -11.78 3.34
N ASN A 304 18.16 -11.44 4.61
CA ASN A 304 18.41 -12.42 5.68
C ASN A 304 17.13 -13.25 5.92
N VAL A 305 17.26 -14.57 5.99
CA VAL A 305 16.11 -15.48 6.20
C VAL A 305 16.31 -16.29 7.46
N ILE A 306 15.38 -16.13 8.40
CA ILE A 306 15.32 -16.88 9.66
C ILE A 306 14.07 -17.78 9.64
N LYS A 307 14.27 -19.09 9.66
CA LYS A 307 13.21 -20.08 9.74
C LYS A 307 12.95 -20.50 11.19
N VAL A 308 11.69 -20.45 11.60
CA VAL A 308 11.21 -20.88 12.92
C VAL A 308 10.24 -22.05 12.71
N ILE A 309 10.79 -23.25 12.55
CA ILE A 309 10.08 -24.44 12.08
C ILE A 309 9.54 -25.30 13.23
N TRP A 310 10.39 -25.59 14.22
CA TRP A 310 10.12 -26.58 15.27
C TRP A 310 10.26 -25.98 16.67
N GLY A 311 9.34 -26.34 17.58
CA GLY A 311 9.40 -25.96 18.99
C GLY A 311 10.48 -26.72 19.75
N ARG A 312 10.80 -26.29 20.98
CA ARG A 312 11.89 -26.87 21.78
C ARG A 312 11.73 -28.36 22.09
N GLU A 313 10.51 -28.89 21.98
CA GLU A 313 10.24 -30.31 22.18
C GLU A 313 10.94 -31.20 21.12
N TRP A 314 11.28 -30.65 19.96
CA TRP A 314 12.02 -31.35 18.90
C TRP A 314 13.52 -31.39 19.13
N ASP A 315 14.08 -30.51 19.97
CA ASP A 315 15.52 -30.34 20.15
C ASP A 315 16.19 -31.65 20.59
N THR A 316 15.51 -32.41 21.47
CA THR A 316 16.02 -33.71 21.95
C THR A 316 16.08 -34.74 20.82
N LEU A 317 15.08 -34.76 19.94
CA LEU A 317 15.03 -35.68 18.80
C LEU A 317 16.07 -35.31 17.75
N LEU A 318 16.21 -34.02 17.43
CA LEU A 318 17.21 -33.53 16.47
C LEU A 318 18.64 -33.76 16.95
N ASN A 319 18.92 -33.62 18.25
CA ASN A 319 20.24 -33.93 18.81
C ASN A 319 20.56 -35.44 18.83
N ALA A 320 19.51 -36.29 18.89
CA ALA A 320 19.61 -37.75 18.84
C ALA A 320 19.72 -38.31 17.41
N ASP A 321 19.36 -37.53 16.39
CA ASP A 321 19.36 -37.88 14.96
C ASP A 321 20.78 -37.92 14.36
N LYS A 322 21.59 -38.92 14.75
CA LYS A 322 23.01 -39.03 14.36
C LYS A 322 23.23 -39.27 12.87
N ASP A 323 22.29 -39.90 12.19
CA ASP A 323 22.34 -40.26 10.78
C ASP A 323 21.52 -39.33 9.88
N ARG A 324 21.02 -38.22 10.44
CA ARG A 324 20.21 -37.19 9.75
C ARG A 324 18.93 -37.73 9.11
N ALA A 325 18.43 -38.89 9.56
CA ALA A 325 17.22 -39.50 9.02
C ALA A 325 15.98 -38.63 9.29
N LEU A 326 15.90 -38.01 10.47
CA LEU A 326 14.78 -37.13 10.83
C LEU A 326 14.80 -35.84 10.00
N VAL A 327 15.98 -35.24 9.82
CA VAL A 327 16.13 -34.06 8.97
C VAL A 327 15.78 -34.37 7.51
N HIS A 328 16.22 -35.52 7.00
CA HIS A 328 15.84 -35.98 5.66
C HIS A 328 14.33 -36.17 5.51
N LEU A 329 13.68 -36.79 6.50
CA LEU A 329 12.22 -36.94 6.52
C LEU A 329 11.50 -35.58 6.51
N MET A 330 11.98 -34.62 7.31
CA MET A 330 11.42 -33.25 7.36
C MET A 330 11.57 -32.51 6.02
N ASN A 331 12.69 -32.70 5.32
CA ASN A 331 12.95 -32.11 4.01
C ASN A 331 11.98 -32.63 2.94
N ASN A 332 11.72 -33.93 2.95
CA ASN A 332 10.92 -34.59 1.91
C ASN A 332 9.40 -34.60 2.18
N THR A 333 8.98 -34.28 3.40
CA THR A 333 7.55 -34.17 3.74
C THR A 333 6.99 -32.86 3.17
N VAL A 334 5.96 -32.97 2.32
CA VAL A 334 5.27 -31.82 1.69
C VAL A 334 4.26 -31.16 2.63
N ASP A 335 3.84 -29.93 2.33
CA ASP A 335 2.91 -29.18 3.18
C ASP A 335 1.56 -29.89 3.37
N GLY A 336 1.06 -30.56 2.33
CA GLY A 336 -0.19 -31.33 2.39
C GLY A 336 -0.15 -32.45 3.44
N ASP A 337 0.99 -33.14 3.55
CA ASP A 337 1.20 -34.16 4.58
C ASP A 337 1.24 -33.53 5.97
N TYR A 338 1.97 -32.41 6.13
CA TYR A 338 2.02 -31.68 7.40
C TYR A 338 0.65 -31.17 7.87
N GLN A 339 -0.24 -30.79 6.93
CA GLN A 339 -1.63 -30.47 7.27
C GLN A 339 -2.40 -31.71 7.71
N THR A 340 -2.24 -32.82 6.99
CA THR A 340 -2.90 -34.09 7.32
C THR A 340 -2.49 -34.59 8.70
N PHE A 341 -1.21 -34.52 9.05
CA PHE A 341 -0.72 -34.88 10.39
C PHE A 341 -1.42 -34.08 11.48
N LYS A 342 -1.64 -32.77 11.27
CA LYS A 342 -2.27 -31.95 12.29
C LYS A 342 -3.79 -32.11 12.38
N ALA A 343 -4.42 -32.71 11.38
CA ALA A 343 -5.85 -33.03 11.37
C ALA A 343 -6.18 -34.39 12.03
N ASN A 344 -5.17 -35.16 12.45
CA ASN A 344 -5.27 -36.49 13.08
C ASN A 344 -4.75 -36.45 14.53
N ASP A 345 -4.02 -37.47 14.98
CA ASP A 345 -3.53 -37.67 16.34
C ASP A 345 -2.05 -38.15 16.39
N GLY A 346 -1.53 -38.40 17.60
CA GLY A 346 -0.16 -38.84 17.81
C GLY A 346 0.16 -40.22 17.21
N ALA A 347 -0.80 -41.15 17.23
CA ALA A 347 -0.64 -42.48 16.64
C ALA A 347 -0.44 -42.39 15.13
N TYR A 348 -1.26 -41.56 14.47
CA TYR A 348 -1.13 -41.28 13.05
C TYR A 348 0.24 -40.65 12.70
N VAL A 349 0.74 -39.72 13.52
CA VAL A 349 2.08 -39.12 13.31
C VAL A 349 3.18 -40.17 13.52
N ARG A 350 3.06 -41.04 14.52
CA ARG A 350 4.01 -42.14 14.71
C ARG A 350 4.10 -43.04 13.48
N GLU A 351 2.97 -43.45 12.92
CA GLU A 351 2.91 -44.37 11.80
C GLU A 351 3.29 -43.70 10.47
N HIS A 352 2.71 -42.53 10.18
CA HIS A 352 2.77 -41.92 8.85
C HIS A 352 3.82 -40.82 8.71
N PHE A 353 4.49 -40.39 9.79
CA PHE A 353 5.67 -39.53 9.71
C PHE A 353 6.91 -40.33 10.14
N PHE A 354 7.07 -40.63 11.43
CA PHE A 354 8.24 -41.36 11.94
C PHE A 354 8.33 -42.79 11.39
N GLY A 355 7.20 -43.43 11.08
CA GLY A 355 7.18 -44.78 10.51
C GLY A 355 7.66 -44.86 9.06
N ARG A 356 7.86 -43.73 8.36
CA ARG A 356 8.38 -43.70 6.99
C ARG A 356 9.85 -44.12 6.89
N ASP A 357 10.60 -44.05 7.99
CA ASP A 357 11.99 -44.51 8.08
C ASP A 357 12.21 -45.27 9.40
N PRO A 358 12.69 -46.53 9.39
CA PRO A 358 12.92 -47.32 10.61
C PRO A 358 13.77 -46.61 11.67
N ARG A 359 14.71 -45.76 11.26
CA ARG A 359 15.64 -45.03 12.14
C ARG A 359 14.90 -43.92 12.87
N THR A 360 14.05 -43.17 12.17
CA THR A 360 13.18 -42.16 12.78
C THR A 360 12.07 -42.78 13.65
N LYS A 361 11.56 -43.96 13.28
CA LYS A 361 10.64 -44.73 14.12
C LYS A 361 11.28 -45.13 15.45
N ALA A 362 12.56 -45.51 15.43
CA ALA A 362 13.31 -45.87 16.62
C ALA A 362 13.52 -44.67 17.57
N LEU A 363 13.69 -43.45 17.04
CA LEU A 363 13.84 -42.22 17.86
C LEU A 363 12.65 -41.99 18.80
N VAL A 364 11.45 -42.37 18.40
CA VAL A 364 10.22 -42.19 19.18
C VAL A 364 9.65 -43.50 19.76
N ALA A 365 10.41 -44.60 19.73
CA ALA A 365 9.92 -45.92 20.16
C ALA A 365 9.47 -45.95 21.64
N ASN A 366 10.15 -45.18 22.49
CA ASN A 366 9.83 -45.07 23.93
C ASN A 366 8.91 -43.89 24.28
N TRP A 367 8.43 -43.15 23.28
CA TRP A 367 7.49 -42.04 23.48
C TRP A 367 6.07 -42.57 23.40
N THR A 368 5.15 -41.99 24.19
CA THR A 368 3.70 -42.17 24.04
C THR A 368 3.15 -41.36 22.87
N ASP A 369 1.95 -41.70 22.39
CA ASP A 369 1.30 -40.95 21.32
C ASP A 369 0.98 -39.51 21.76
N GLU A 370 0.68 -39.30 23.04
CA GLU A 370 0.49 -37.98 23.64
C GLU A 370 1.78 -37.15 23.62
N GLN A 371 2.94 -37.77 23.91
CA GLN A 371 4.24 -37.08 23.83
C GLN A 371 4.59 -36.71 22.39
N ILE A 372 4.30 -37.58 21.41
CA ILE A 372 4.46 -37.26 19.99
C ILE A 372 3.51 -36.12 19.58
N TRP A 373 2.25 -36.16 20.01
CA TRP A 373 1.27 -35.13 19.70
C TRP A 373 1.59 -33.76 20.33
N ALA A 374 2.31 -33.76 21.45
CA ALA A 374 2.76 -32.56 22.14
C ALA A 374 3.89 -31.81 21.40
N LEU A 375 4.51 -32.40 20.38
CA LEU A 375 5.53 -31.77 19.54
C LEU A 375 4.96 -30.54 18.81
N LYS A 376 5.51 -29.36 19.08
CA LYS A 376 5.00 -28.08 18.55
C LYS A 376 5.74 -27.62 17.31
N ARG A 377 5.04 -26.83 16.48
CA ARG A 377 5.69 -26.00 15.45
C ARG A 377 6.32 -24.78 16.12
N GLY A 378 7.42 -24.29 15.56
CA GLY A 378 8.29 -23.29 16.18
C GLY A 378 7.62 -21.95 16.44
N GLY A 379 6.70 -21.50 15.58
CA GLY A 379 5.97 -20.26 15.78
C GLY A 379 5.01 -20.24 16.99
N HIS A 380 4.87 -21.37 17.71
CA HIS A 380 4.14 -21.47 18.98
C HIS A 380 5.04 -21.54 20.23
N ASP A 381 6.36 -21.46 20.06
CA ASP A 381 7.35 -21.47 21.14
C ASP A 381 7.95 -20.07 21.35
N TYR A 382 7.73 -19.49 22.53
CA TYR A 382 8.23 -18.16 22.90
C TYR A 382 9.74 -18.01 22.73
N ARG A 383 10.51 -19.05 23.06
CA ARG A 383 11.99 -18.98 22.99
C ARG A 383 12.47 -18.93 21.56
N LYS A 384 11.90 -19.77 20.68
CA LYS A 384 12.28 -19.82 19.27
C LYS A 384 11.88 -18.52 18.55
N VAL A 385 10.72 -17.96 18.87
CA VAL A 385 10.26 -16.69 18.32
C VAL A 385 11.11 -15.52 18.82
N TYR A 386 11.41 -15.47 20.13
CA TYR A 386 12.28 -14.45 20.70
C TYR A 386 13.69 -14.50 20.10
N ALA A 387 14.26 -15.69 19.94
CA ALA A 387 15.56 -15.87 19.30
C ALA A 387 15.57 -15.30 17.87
N ALA A 388 14.52 -15.58 17.10
CA ALA A 388 14.39 -15.06 15.74
C ALA A 388 14.24 -13.54 15.70
N TYR A 389 13.43 -12.95 16.60
CA TYR A 389 13.21 -11.50 16.63
C TYR A 389 14.49 -10.78 17.07
N LYS A 390 15.18 -11.31 18.09
CA LYS A 390 16.47 -10.80 18.55
C LYS A 390 17.52 -10.84 17.44
N ALA A 391 17.67 -11.99 16.78
CA ALA A 391 18.59 -12.12 15.65
C ALA A 391 18.22 -11.20 14.48
N ALA A 392 16.94 -10.93 14.23
CA ALA A 392 16.50 -10.01 13.19
C ALA A 392 16.86 -8.55 13.49
N VAL A 393 16.64 -8.07 14.72
CA VAL A 393 16.95 -6.68 15.10
C VAL A 393 18.44 -6.42 15.34
N GLU A 394 19.22 -7.47 15.62
CA GLU A 394 20.68 -7.38 15.75
C GLU A 394 21.41 -7.55 14.39
N HIS A 395 20.70 -7.98 13.34
CA HIS A 395 21.27 -8.14 12.00
C HIS A 395 21.35 -6.80 11.27
N THR A 396 22.51 -6.51 10.66
CA THR A 396 22.76 -5.24 9.95
C THR A 396 23.08 -5.46 8.48
N GLY A 397 22.81 -4.45 7.65
CA GLY A 397 23.15 -4.42 6.22
C GLY A 397 22.22 -5.22 5.30
N GLN A 398 21.17 -5.88 5.82
CA GLN A 398 20.12 -6.51 5.02
C GLN A 398 18.78 -6.49 5.77
N PRO A 399 17.64 -6.37 5.07
CA PRO A 399 16.34 -6.64 5.65
C PRO A 399 16.23 -8.12 6.06
N THR A 400 15.42 -8.41 7.08
CA THR A 400 15.20 -9.77 7.57
C THR A 400 13.77 -10.25 7.31
N VAL A 401 13.61 -11.50 6.88
CA VAL A 401 12.32 -12.21 6.91
C VAL A 401 12.38 -13.36 7.91
N ILE A 402 11.33 -13.49 8.70
CA ILE A 402 11.09 -14.58 9.63
C ILE A 402 9.97 -15.44 9.07
N LEU A 403 10.28 -16.68 8.73
CA LEU A 403 9.33 -17.67 8.24
C LEU A 403 8.89 -18.53 9.43
N ALA A 404 7.77 -18.17 10.05
CA ALA A 404 7.29 -18.77 11.28
C ALA A 404 6.27 -19.87 10.99
N HIS A 405 6.65 -21.13 11.25
CA HIS A 405 5.77 -22.27 11.05
C HIS A 405 4.74 -22.35 12.19
N THR A 406 3.47 -22.12 11.89
CA THR A 406 2.38 -22.10 12.88
C THR A 406 1.26 -23.08 12.50
N ILE A 407 0.13 -23.04 13.20
CA ILE A 407 -1.05 -23.90 12.97
C ILE A 407 -2.27 -22.99 12.89
N LYS A 408 -3.02 -23.05 11.79
CA LYS A 408 -4.26 -22.29 11.65
C LYS A 408 -5.29 -22.77 12.67
N GLY A 409 -5.92 -21.84 13.40
CA GLY A 409 -6.86 -22.19 14.46
C GLY A 409 -6.21 -22.92 15.65
N TYR A 410 -4.92 -22.68 15.91
CA TYR A 410 -4.18 -23.32 17.00
C TYR A 410 -4.94 -23.22 18.33
N GLY A 411 -5.10 -24.35 19.01
CA GLY A 411 -5.72 -24.41 20.33
C GLY A 411 -7.18 -23.93 20.38
N LEU A 412 -7.94 -24.01 19.28
CA LEU A 412 -9.39 -23.79 19.25
C LEU A 412 -10.20 -25.10 19.30
N GLY A 413 -9.52 -26.23 19.51
CA GLY A 413 -10.12 -27.56 19.51
C GLY A 413 -10.14 -28.24 18.12
N PRO A 414 -10.57 -29.52 18.06
CA PRO A 414 -10.50 -30.35 16.85
C PRO A 414 -11.44 -29.89 15.73
N SER A 415 -12.48 -29.12 16.07
CA SER A 415 -13.42 -28.50 15.12
C SER A 415 -12.75 -27.42 14.27
N PHE A 416 -11.67 -26.80 14.77
CA PHE A 416 -11.02 -25.63 14.16
C PHE A 416 -9.57 -25.92 13.73
N ALA A 417 -8.75 -26.50 14.61
CA ALA A 417 -7.30 -26.55 14.37
C ALA A 417 -6.95 -27.38 13.12
N GLY A 418 -6.25 -26.77 12.16
CA GLY A 418 -5.80 -27.43 10.93
C GLY A 418 -6.89 -27.80 9.92
N ARG A 419 -8.15 -27.39 10.11
CA ARG A 419 -9.25 -27.66 9.17
C ARG A 419 -9.41 -26.55 8.13
N ASN A 420 -9.84 -26.88 6.91
CA ASN A 420 -10.07 -25.89 5.85
C ASN A 420 -11.25 -24.96 6.17
N ALA A 421 -12.36 -25.52 6.69
CA ALA A 421 -13.59 -24.77 6.98
C ALA A 421 -13.44 -23.68 8.06
N THR A 422 -12.35 -23.73 8.83
CA THR A 422 -12.01 -22.87 9.97
C THR A 422 -11.94 -21.38 9.64
N HIS A 423 -11.77 -21.02 8.36
CA HIS A 423 -11.88 -19.63 7.93
C HIS A 423 -13.33 -19.11 7.96
N GLN A 424 -14.30 -19.96 7.62
CA GLN A 424 -15.71 -19.60 7.53
C GLN A 424 -16.45 -19.75 8.87
N MET A 425 -15.80 -20.32 9.88
CA MET A 425 -16.37 -20.48 11.22
C MET A 425 -16.33 -19.16 11.98
N LYS A 426 -17.50 -18.51 12.09
CA LYS A 426 -17.69 -17.16 12.65
C LYS A 426 -18.27 -17.15 14.07
N ASN A 427 -18.61 -18.32 14.62
CA ASN A 427 -19.07 -18.49 16.00
C ASN A 427 -18.58 -19.82 16.57
N MET A 428 -18.55 -19.90 17.90
CA MET A 428 -18.32 -21.15 18.63
C MET A 428 -19.63 -21.70 19.18
N LYS A 429 -19.83 -23.02 19.07
CA LYS A 429 -20.94 -23.69 19.74
C LYS A 429 -20.63 -23.84 21.24
N ILE A 430 -21.64 -24.08 22.08
CA ILE A 430 -21.48 -24.26 23.53
C ILE A 430 -20.34 -25.23 23.88
N LYS A 431 -20.30 -26.40 23.22
CA LYS A 431 -19.25 -27.40 23.44
C LYS A 431 -17.85 -26.86 23.11
N ASP A 432 -17.72 -26.09 22.03
CA ASP A 432 -16.45 -25.50 21.62
C ASP A 432 -16.04 -24.37 22.59
N LEU A 433 -17.00 -23.55 23.08
CA LEU A 433 -16.77 -22.52 24.09
C LEU A 433 -16.26 -23.11 25.41
N LYS A 434 -16.93 -24.15 25.93
CA LYS A 434 -16.50 -24.84 27.16
C LYS A 434 -15.11 -25.46 27.00
N ALA A 435 -14.87 -26.16 25.89
CA ALA A 435 -13.56 -26.75 25.60
C ALA A 435 -12.45 -25.69 25.50
N LEU A 436 -12.75 -24.53 24.90
CA LEU A 436 -11.80 -23.41 24.83
C LEU A 436 -11.55 -22.80 26.22
N ARG A 437 -12.60 -22.57 27.02
CA ARG A 437 -12.54 -22.08 28.41
C ARG A 437 -11.63 -22.95 29.26
N ASP A 438 -11.84 -24.28 29.20
CA ASP A 438 -11.04 -25.27 29.92
C ASP A 438 -9.58 -25.26 29.48
N LEU A 439 -9.33 -25.32 28.17
CA LEU A 439 -7.97 -25.30 27.61
C LEU A 439 -7.19 -24.03 27.99
N LEU A 440 -7.89 -22.89 28.02
CA LEU A 440 -7.33 -21.59 28.34
C LEU A 440 -7.33 -21.30 29.85
N ASN A 441 -7.94 -22.15 30.68
CA ASN A 441 -8.10 -21.94 32.13
C ASN A 441 -8.73 -20.58 32.46
N ILE A 442 -9.83 -20.23 31.78
CA ILE A 442 -10.57 -18.98 32.00
C ILE A 442 -11.59 -19.20 33.12
N PRO A 443 -11.65 -18.34 34.16
CA PRO A 443 -12.55 -18.50 35.30
C PRO A 443 -13.97 -18.02 34.98
N VAL A 444 -14.61 -18.65 33.99
CA VAL A 444 -16.01 -18.46 33.59
C VAL A 444 -16.73 -19.77 33.86
N THR A 445 -17.90 -19.76 34.51
CA THR A 445 -18.63 -20.99 34.88
C THR A 445 -19.42 -21.55 33.71
N ASP A 446 -19.86 -22.80 33.83
CA ASP A 446 -20.70 -23.45 32.82
C ASP A 446 -22.05 -22.73 32.69
N GLU A 447 -22.64 -22.30 33.81
CA GLU A 447 -23.92 -21.58 33.85
C GLU A 447 -23.83 -20.27 33.07
N GLN A 448 -22.72 -19.52 33.21
CA GLN A 448 -22.51 -18.26 32.48
C GLN A 448 -22.42 -18.46 30.96
N ILE A 449 -21.93 -19.60 30.49
CA ILE A 449 -21.87 -19.93 29.05
C ILE A 449 -23.24 -20.42 28.56
N GLU A 450 -23.96 -21.18 29.39
CA GLU A 450 -25.25 -21.77 29.04
C GLU A 450 -26.41 -20.78 29.08
N GLU A 451 -26.35 -19.76 29.94
CA GLU A 451 -27.37 -18.70 30.04
C GLU A 451 -27.61 -18.02 28.70
N ASN A 452 -26.53 -17.63 28.01
CA ASN A 452 -26.62 -17.15 26.63
C ASN A 452 -25.32 -17.44 25.83
N PRO A 453 -25.33 -18.48 24.98
CA PRO A 453 -24.13 -18.88 24.22
C PRO A 453 -23.72 -17.90 23.13
N PHE A 454 -24.58 -16.94 22.78
CA PHE A 454 -24.27 -15.85 21.86
C PHE A 454 -23.71 -14.62 22.58
N THR A 455 -23.74 -14.56 23.91
CA THR A 455 -23.14 -13.48 24.70
C THR A 455 -22.26 -13.97 25.85
N PRO A 456 -21.35 -14.96 25.63
CA PRO A 456 -20.47 -15.43 26.69
C PRO A 456 -19.62 -14.27 27.24
N PRO A 457 -19.30 -14.25 28.55
CA PRO A 457 -18.62 -13.11 29.18
C PRO A 457 -17.19 -12.93 28.63
N TYR A 458 -16.81 -11.67 28.40
CA TYR A 458 -15.39 -11.34 28.30
C TYR A 458 -14.71 -11.57 29.65
N TYR A 459 -13.40 -11.76 29.62
CA TYR A 459 -12.59 -11.91 30.83
C TYR A 459 -11.52 -10.83 30.91
N ARG A 460 -11.54 -10.08 32.02
CA ARG A 460 -10.45 -9.21 32.45
C ARG A 460 -10.18 -9.50 33.92
N PRO A 461 -8.92 -9.72 34.33
CA PRO A 461 -8.61 -9.93 35.74
C PRO A 461 -8.81 -8.63 36.55
N SER A 462 -8.66 -8.71 37.86
CA SER A 462 -8.60 -7.51 38.71
C SER A 462 -7.36 -6.67 38.38
N ASP A 463 -7.43 -5.37 38.67
CA ASP A 463 -6.33 -4.44 38.36
C ASP A 463 -5.03 -4.78 39.11
N ASP A 464 -5.10 -5.50 40.22
CA ASP A 464 -3.95 -5.95 41.02
C ASP A 464 -3.41 -7.34 40.63
N ASP A 465 -3.96 -7.98 39.59
CA ASP A 465 -3.46 -9.28 39.12
C ASP A 465 -1.98 -9.19 38.67
N PRO A 466 -1.08 -10.05 39.19
CA PRO A 466 0.34 -10.00 38.88
C PRO A 466 0.65 -10.09 37.37
N ALA A 467 -0.09 -10.89 36.61
CA ALA A 467 0.15 -11.04 35.17
C ALA A 467 -0.32 -9.81 34.40
N LEU A 468 -1.39 -9.14 34.84
CA LEU A 468 -1.81 -7.85 34.26
C LEU A 468 -0.78 -6.75 34.57
N GLN A 469 -0.30 -6.66 35.80
CA GLN A 469 0.74 -5.69 36.17
C GLN A 469 2.02 -5.91 35.38
N TYR A 470 2.46 -7.16 35.21
CA TYR A 470 3.61 -7.50 34.37
C TYR A 470 3.39 -7.04 32.91
N MET A 471 2.23 -7.34 32.31
CA MET A 471 1.89 -6.92 30.95
C MET A 471 1.98 -5.39 30.77
N LEU A 472 1.41 -4.63 31.70
CA LEU A 472 1.44 -3.17 31.67
C LEU A 472 2.87 -2.63 31.88
N GLU A 473 3.65 -3.25 32.77
CA GLU A 473 5.05 -2.88 32.98
C GLU A 473 5.90 -3.09 31.72
N ARG A 474 5.72 -4.20 31.00
CA ARG A 474 6.40 -4.44 29.71
C ARG A 474 6.06 -3.34 28.70
N ARG A 475 4.80 -2.95 28.57
CA ARG A 475 4.40 -1.84 27.67
C ARG A 475 4.96 -0.50 28.11
N ARG A 476 5.01 -0.20 29.41
CA ARG A 476 5.65 1.03 29.93
C ARG A 476 7.14 1.06 29.59
N ALA A 477 7.85 -0.06 29.78
CA ALA A 477 9.27 -0.19 29.46
C ALA A 477 9.55 0.03 27.96
N LEU A 478 8.62 -0.37 27.09
CA LEU A 478 8.70 -0.17 25.64
C LEU A 478 8.05 1.14 25.16
N GLY A 479 7.80 2.12 26.03
CA GLY A 479 7.33 3.45 25.60
C GLY A 479 5.85 3.57 25.28
N GLY A 480 5.00 2.72 25.87
CA GLY A 480 3.54 2.86 25.85
C GLY A 480 2.81 1.77 25.07
N PHE A 481 1.52 1.99 24.79
CA PHE A 481 0.67 1.02 24.09
C PHE A 481 0.86 1.10 22.58
N ILE A 482 0.52 0.00 21.89
CA ILE A 482 0.37 -0.07 20.44
C ILE A 482 -0.79 -1.03 20.10
N PRO A 483 -1.44 -0.92 18.92
CA PRO A 483 -1.34 0.23 18.03
C PRO A 483 -1.89 1.49 18.72
N GLU A 484 -1.34 2.63 18.34
CA GLU A 484 -1.76 3.94 18.84
C GLU A 484 -1.39 4.98 17.77
N ARG A 485 -2.39 5.69 17.26
CA ARG A 485 -2.17 6.78 16.31
C ARG A 485 -2.28 8.11 17.04
N LYS A 486 -1.14 8.80 17.19
CA LYS A 486 -1.04 10.15 17.75
C LYS A 486 -0.65 11.13 16.65
N ALA A 487 -1.64 11.69 15.96
CA ALA A 487 -1.37 12.89 15.17
C ALA A 487 -1.10 14.06 16.16
N PRO A 488 0.02 14.80 16.04
CA PRO A 488 0.21 16.02 16.81
C PRO A 488 -0.97 16.98 16.60
N LYS A 489 -1.40 17.69 17.64
CA LYS A 489 -2.51 18.66 17.55
C LYS A 489 -2.27 19.78 16.54
N SER A 490 -1.01 20.06 16.19
CA SER A 490 -0.65 20.93 15.08
C SER A 490 0.31 20.19 14.16
N THR A 491 -0.18 19.88 12.96
CA THR A 491 0.62 19.42 11.81
C THR A 491 0.86 20.58 10.84
N GLU A 492 0.58 21.80 11.32
CA GLU A 492 0.61 23.03 10.56
C GLU A 492 2.06 23.39 10.23
N LEU A 493 2.27 23.77 8.99
CA LEU A 493 3.52 24.29 8.49
C LEU A 493 3.42 25.81 8.35
N THR A 494 4.55 26.50 8.51
CA THR A 494 4.63 27.88 8.03
C THR A 494 4.67 27.83 6.51
N LEU A 495 3.54 28.14 5.89
CA LEU A 495 3.37 28.08 4.44
C LEU A 495 4.08 29.25 3.74
N PRO A 496 4.51 29.07 2.47
CA PRO A 496 5.16 30.11 1.70
C PRO A 496 4.24 31.32 1.47
N GLY A 497 4.83 32.52 1.44
CA GLY A 497 4.14 33.76 1.04
C GLY A 497 3.78 33.79 -0.46
N ASP A 498 3.40 34.95 -1.00
CA ASP A 498 2.94 35.08 -2.40
C ASP A 498 4.02 34.80 -3.46
N LYS A 499 5.26 35.14 -3.14
CA LYS A 499 6.38 35.21 -4.09
C LYS A 499 6.60 33.92 -4.92
N PRO A 500 6.62 32.70 -4.36
CA PRO A 500 6.79 31.48 -5.15
C PRO A 500 5.67 31.27 -6.19
N PHE A 501 4.47 31.77 -5.92
CA PHE A 501 3.30 31.61 -6.78
C PHE A 501 3.25 32.66 -7.90
N GLU A 502 3.81 33.86 -7.69
CA GLU A 502 3.80 34.96 -8.67
C GLU A 502 4.47 34.63 -10.01
N ILE A 503 5.35 33.62 -10.04
CA ILE A 503 6.03 33.20 -11.28
C ILE A 503 5.05 32.75 -12.37
N LEU A 504 3.90 32.20 -11.99
CA LEU A 504 2.87 31.74 -12.93
C LEU A 504 1.84 32.83 -13.28
N ALA A 505 1.82 33.95 -12.55
CA ALA A 505 0.90 35.07 -12.79
C ALA A 505 1.13 35.77 -14.13
N LYS A 506 2.40 35.85 -14.56
CA LYS A 506 2.82 36.65 -15.72
C LYS A 506 2.52 35.99 -17.07
N GLY A 507 2.04 34.74 -17.08
CA GLY A 507 1.91 33.93 -18.28
C GLY A 507 3.28 33.59 -18.91
N SER A 508 3.25 33.13 -20.16
CA SER A 508 4.46 32.73 -20.92
C SER A 508 4.89 33.75 -22.00
N GLY A 509 4.24 34.92 -22.06
CA GLY A 509 4.52 35.92 -23.08
C GLY A 509 4.26 35.37 -24.48
N LYS A 510 5.30 35.35 -25.33
CA LYS A 510 5.22 34.80 -26.71
C LYS A 510 5.64 33.33 -26.82
N GLN A 511 6.11 32.71 -25.73
CA GLN A 511 6.53 31.32 -25.75
C GLN A 511 5.36 30.39 -25.47
N ASN A 512 5.30 29.26 -26.15
CA ASN A 512 4.36 28.19 -25.80
C ASN A 512 4.96 27.35 -24.67
N VAL A 513 4.18 27.12 -23.62
CA VAL A 513 4.60 26.38 -22.41
C VAL A 513 3.46 25.43 -22.04
N ALA A 514 3.79 24.17 -21.75
CA ALA A 514 2.82 23.17 -21.33
C ALA A 514 2.52 23.30 -19.83
N THR A 515 1.35 22.86 -19.37
CA THR A 515 0.98 22.96 -17.95
C THR A 515 1.89 22.13 -17.05
N THR A 516 2.45 21.01 -17.53
CA THR A 516 3.51 20.26 -16.80
C THR A 516 4.73 21.15 -16.51
N MET A 517 5.20 21.91 -17.51
CA MET A 517 6.32 22.85 -17.31
C MET A 517 5.95 23.99 -16.37
N GLY A 518 4.70 24.48 -16.41
CA GLY A 518 4.18 25.47 -15.47
C GLY A 518 4.23 24.96 -14.03
N PHE A 519 3.72 23.75 -13.79
CA PHE A 519 3.77 23.09 -12.48
C PHE A 519 5.21 22.90 -11.99
N VAL A 520 6.12 22.39 -12.84
CA VAL A 520 7.53 22.17 -12.45
C VAL A 520 8.25 23.48 -12.11
N ARG A 521 7.93 24.60 -12.78
CA ARG A 521 8.45 25.92 -12.40
C ARG A 521 8.00 26.32 -10.99
N LEU A 522 6.73 26.10 -10.65
CA LEU A 522 6.21 26.36 -9.31
C LEU A 522 6.86 25.43 -8.28
N LEU A 523 6.95 24.13 -8.55
CA LEU A 523 7.59 23.16 -7.65
C LEU A 523 9.02 23.56 -7.30
N LYS A 524 9.80 24.03 -8.29
CA LYS A 524 11.16 24.54 -8.06
C LYS A 524 11.21 25.72 -7.11
N GLU A 525 10.29 26.66 -7.23
CA GLU A 525 10.23 27.82 -6.34
C GLU A 525 9.79 27.41 -4.92
N LEU A 526 8.84 26.48 -4.81
CA LEU A 526 8.43 25.91 -3.52
C LEU A 526 9.58 25.12 -2.84
N MET A 527 10.37 24.37 -3.60
CA MET A 527 11.54 23.65 -3.08
C MET A 527 12.67 24.58 -2.60
N LYS A 528 12.73 25.83 -3.10
CA LYS A 528 13.67 26.85 -2.63
C LYS A 528 13.19 27.59 -1.38
N ASP A 529 11.92 27.43 -1.02
CA ASP A 529 11.37 28.05 0.18
C ASP A 529 12.07 27.53 1.45
N LYS A 530 12.35 28.44 2.39
CA LYS A 530 13.16 28.11 3.57
C LYS A 530 12.40 27.27 4.60
N GLU A 531 11.07 27.39 4.64
CA GLU A 531 10.23 26.74 5.64
C GLU A 531 9.79 25.36 5.15
N ILE A 532 9.23 25.29 3.94
CA ILE A 532 8.65 24.04 3.41
C ILE A 532 9.57 23.33 2.40
N GLY A 533 10.55 24.01 1.81
CA GLY A 533 11.32 23.46 0.69
C GLY A 533 12.03 22.15 1.01
N ARG A 534 12.55 22.00 2.24
CA ARG A 534 13.18 20.77 2.73
C ARG A 534 12.21 19.61 3.00
N ARG A 535 10.91 19.92 3.14
CA ARG A 535 9.82 18.98 3.47
C ARG A 535 9.12 18.45 2.22
N ILE A 536 9.29 19.10 1.07
CA ILE A 536 8.77 18.61 -0.21
C ILE A 536 9.57 17.39 -0.65
N VAL A 537 8.88 16.33 -1.04
CA VAL A 537 9.50 15.07 -1.47
C VAL A 537 9.00 14.72 -2.88
N PRO A 538 9.76 15.06 -3.93
CA PRO A 538 9.45 14.61 -5.28
C PRO A 538 9.60 13.09 -5.39
N ILE A 539 8.59 12.41 -5.92
CA ILE A 539 8.55 10.96 -6.16
C ILE A 539 8.38 10.74 -7.66
N ILE A 540 9.29 9.96 -8.27
CA ILE A 540 9.37 9.78 -9.72
C ILE A 540 9.55 8.30 -10.07
N PRO A 541 8.65 7.70 -10.88
CA PRO A 541 8.80 6.34 -11.37
C PRO A 541 9.57 6.34 -12.70
N ASP A 542 10.89 6.50 -12.62
CA ASP A 542 11.80 6.56 -13.77
C ASP A 542 11.77 7.87 -14.56
N GLU A 543 10.74 8.10 -15.37
CA GLU A 543 10.75 9.20 -16.34
C GLU A 543 10.69 10.58 -15.67
N ALA A 544 11.84 11.26 -15.59
CA ALA A 544 11.94 12.63 -15.08
C ALA A 544 12.14 13.66 -16.20
N ARG A 545 12.76 13.25 -17.32
CA ARG A 545 13.11 14.15 -18.43
C ARG A 545 11.86 14.54 -19.21
N THR A 546 10.95 13.59 -19.49
CA THR A 546 9.65 13.88 -20.11
C THR A 546 8.86 14.95 -19.35
N PHE A 547 9.03 15.06 -18.03
CA PHE A 547 8.36 16.07 -17.22
C PHE A 547 9.19 17.35 -16.98
N GLY A 548 10.43 17.41 -17.47
CA GLY A 548 11.34 18.55 -17.25
C GLY A 548 11.89 18.66 -15.82
N LEU A 549 11.88 17.56 -15.05
CA LEU A 549 12.39 17.48 -13.68
C LEU A 549 13.90 17.23 -13.61
N ASP A 550 14.54 16.85 -14.70
CA ASP A 550 15.98 16.72 -14.81
C ASP A 550 16.76 17.96 -14.32
N SER A 551 16.17 19.13 -14.54
CA SER A 551 16.65 20.41 -14.05
C SER A 551 16.75 20.58 -12.52
N ILE A 552 16.10 19.72 -11.72
CA ILE A 552 16.29 19.68 -10.26
C ILE A 552 17.28 18.61 -9.80
N PHE A 553 17.71 17.69 -10.68
CA PHE A 553 18.62 16.60 -10.29
C PHE A 553 19.96 17.07 -9.71
N PRO A 554 20.68 18.06 -10.28
CA PRO A 554 21.98 18.45 -9.74
C PRO A 554 21.88 19.01 -8.32
N THR A 555 20.79 19.73 -8.02
CA THR A 555 20.59 20.41 -6.74
C THR A 555 19.93 19.52 -5.70
N ALA A 556 18.83 18.85 -6.06
CA ALA A 556 18.01 18.05 -5.16
C ALA A 556 18.61 16.65 -4.97
N LYS A 557 19.25 16.09 -6.00
CA LYS A 557 19.83 14.74 -6.04
C LYS A 557 18.80 13.63 -5.79
N ILE A 558 19.15 12.41 -6.19
CA ILE A 558 18.35 11.21 -5.95
C ILE A 558 18.79 10.60 -4.61
N PHE A 559 17.84 10.26 -3.76
CA PHE A 559 18.12 9.58 -2.50
C PHE A 559 18.58 8.15 -2.74
N ASN A 560 19.74 7.80 -2.18
CA ASN A 560 20.23 6.42 -2.11
C ASN A 560 21.00 6.25 -0.80
N VAL A 561 20.72 5.17 -0.06
CA VAL A 561 21.33 4.88 1.25
C VAL A 561 22.87 4.73 1.17
N HIS A 562 23.42 4.45 -0.01
CA HIS A 562 24.85 4.26 -0.24
C HIS A 562 25.50 5.35 -1.09
N GLY A 563 24.73 6.38 -1.46
CA GLY A 563 25.14 7.37 -2.46
C GLY A 563 25.49 6.75 -3.83
N GLN A 564 26.24 7.50 -4.63
CA GLN A 564 26.65 7.08 -5.98
C GLN A 564 28.01 6.40 -5.97
N ASN A 565 28.05 5.10 -6.31
CA ASN A 565 29.27 4.28 -6.31
C ASN A 565 29.84 3.99 -7.71
N TYR A 566 29.46 4.78 -8.71
CA TYR A 566 29.86 4.63 -10.11
C TYR A 566 29.96 6.00 -10.79
N THR A 567 30.58 6.06 -11.98
CA THR A 567 30.58 7.27 -12.82
C THR A 567 29.39 7.23 -13.78
N ALA A 568 28.51 8.22 -13.72
CA ALA A 568 27.36 8.30 -14.62
C ALA A 568 27.81 8.54 -16.08
N VAL A 569 27.11 7.94 -17.03
CA VAL A 569 27.40 8.09 -18.47
C VAL A 569 27.31 9.54 -18.94
N ASP A 570 26.42 10.32 -18.31
CA ASP A 570 26.15 11.71 -18.63
C ASP A 570 26.81 12.69 -17.65
N HIS A 571 27.80 12.27 -16.84
CA HIS A 571 28.43 13.12 -15.81
C HIS A 571 29.00 14.46 -16.32
N ASP A 572 29.33 14.56 -17.62
CA ASP A 572 29.78 15.80 -18.26
C ASP A 572 28.64 16.78 -18.61
N LEU A 573 27.38 16.34 -18.55
CA LEU A 573 26.21 17.19 -18.81
C LEU A 573 25.84 18.00 -17.57
N MET A 574 25.41 19.25 -17.79
CA MET A 574 24.99 20.17 -16.72
C MET A 574 23.80 19.65 -15.90
N LEU A 575 22.93 18.84 -16.51
CA LEU A 575 21.73 18.27 -15.88
C LEU A 575 21.89 16.79 -15.51
N SER A 576 23.14 16.32 -15.35
CA SER A 576 23.42 14.96 -14.92
C SER A 576 22.86 14.69 -13.53
N TYR A 577 22.37 13.47 -13.33
CA TYR A 577 21.85 13.05 -12.04
C TYR A 577 22.98 12.65 -11.09
N LYS A 578 22.70 12.75 -9.80
CA LYS A 578 23.60 12.30 -8.74
C LYS A 578 22.80 11.60 -7.65
N GLU A 579 23.30 10.45 -7.21
CA GLU A 579 22.75 9.73 -6.06
C GLU A 579 23.49 10.14 -4.78
N SER A 580 22.75 10.30 -3.67
CA SER A 580 23.29 10.76 -2.40
C SER A 580 22.41 10.34 -1.23
N GLU A 581 23.02 10.07 -0.08
CA GLU A 581 22.33 9.92 1.22
C GLU A 581 21.54 11.20 1.58
N GLN A 582 21.99 12.36 1.11
CA GLN A 582 21.30 13.65 1.27
C GLN A 582 20.32 13.97 0.13
N GLY A 583 20.07 13.03 -0.78
CA GLY A 583 19.19 13.23 -1.91
C GLY A 583 17.75 13.48 -1.47
N GLN A 584 17.07 14.42 -2.13
CA GLN A 584 15.71 14.82 -1.80
C GLN A 584 14.66 14.09 -2.62
N ILE A 585 15.02 13.63 -3.83
CA ILE A 585 14.11 12.94 -4.77
C ILE A 585 14.07 11.45 -4.45
N LEU A 586 12.87 10.88 -4.33
CA LEU A 586 12.66 9.44 -4.30
C LEU A 586 12.41 8.93 -5.72
N HIS A 587 13.44 8.33 -6.31
CA HIS A 587 13.36 7.75 -7.64
C HIS A 587 13.16 6.24 -7.53
N THR A 588 11.99 5.74 -7.93
CA THR A 588 11.62 4.32 -7.72
C THR A 588 11.93 3.42 -8.91
N GLY A 589 12.38 3.98 -10.04
CA GLY A 589 12.40 3.29 -11.33
C GLY A 589 11.00 3.00 -11.85
N ILE A 590 10.88 2.12 -12.85
CA ILE A 590 9.60 1.74 -13.49
C ILE A 590 8.75 0.92 -12.52
N ASN A 591 8.11 1.63 -11.58
CA ASN A 591 7.42 1.03 -10.44
C ASN A 591 6.42 2.01 -9.85
N GLU A 592 5.28 2.21 -10.51
CA GLU A 592 4.21 3.07 -10.02
C GLU A 592 3.64 2.56 -8.69
N ALA A 593 3.57 1.23 -8.51
CA ALA A 593 3.10 0.64 -7.25
C ALA A 593 4.03 0.99 -6.08
N GLY A 594 5.34 0.98 -6.32
CA GLY A 594 6.32 1.43 -5.37
C GLY A 594 6.24 2.94 -5.09
N SER A 595 6.05 3.75 -6.12
CA SER A 595 5.84 5.20 -5.97
C SER A 595 4.56 5.54 -5.20
N ALA A 596 3.46 4.81 -5.42
CA ALA A 596 2.21 4.98 -4.66
C ALA A 596 2.40 4.61 -3.18
N ALA A 597 3.15 3.54 -2.88
CA ALA A 597 3.52 3.18 -1.51
C ALA A 597 4.41 4.26 -0.85
N ALA A 598 5.40 4.80 -1.58
CA ALA A 598 6.21 5.92 -1.12
C ALA A 598 5.36 7.17 -0.84
N PHE A 599 4.44 7.51 -1.73
CA PHE A 599 3.51 8.63 -1.58
C PHE A 599 2.67 8.47 -0.30
N GLN A 600 2.10 7.29 -0.08
CA GLN A 600 1.31 6.99 1.11
C GLN A 600 2.12 7.15 2.41
N VAL A 601 3.34 6.62 2.45
CA VAL A 601 4.21 6.71 3.63
C VAL A 601 4.63 8.16 3.90
N VAL A 602 5.10 8.87 2.87
CA VAL A 602 5.53 10.27 3.01
C VAL A 602 4.34 11.15 3.41
N GLY A 603 3.18 10.96 2.79
CA GLY A 603 1.96 11.72 3.07
C GLY A 603 1.32 11.45 4.43
N THR A 604 1.79 10.44 5.16
CA THR A 604 1.33 10.10 6.52
C THR A 604 2.41 10.31 7.59
N SER A 605 3.59 10.79 7.20
CA SER A 605 4.72 11.11 8.09
C SER A 605 4.35 12.07 9.23
N TYR A 606 3.39 12.98 8.99
CA TYR A 606 2.86 13.90 10.00
C TYR A 606 2.28 13.18 11.23
N ALA A 607 1.76 11.96 11.07
CA ALA A 607 1.19 11.15 12.14
C ALA A 607 2.13 10.01 12.55
N THR A 608 2.71 9.29 11.58
CA THR A 608 3.59 8.15 11.86
C THR A 608 4.86 8.61 12.57
N GLN A 609 5.46 9.69 12.08
CA GLN A 609 6.70 10.26 12.58
C GLN A 609 6.51 11.54 13.39
N GLY A 610 5.33 12.15 13.36
CA GLY A 610 5.10 13.46 13.99
C GLY A 610 5.78 14.61 13.25
N GLU A 611 6.27 14.37 12.04
CA GLU A 611 6.98 15.35 11.21
C GLU A 611 6.35 15.38 9.81
N PRO A 612 5.67 16.46 9.43
CA PRO A 612 5.02 16.55 8.12
C PRO A 612 6.04 16.67 6.98
N LEU A 613 5.89 15.78 6.00
CA LEU A 613 6.49 15.84 4.67
C LEU A 613 5.39 16.00 3.63
N ILE A 614 5.71 16.64 2.51
CA ILE A 614 4.76 16.95 1.42
C ILE A 614 5.17 16.12 0.20
N PRO A 615 4.55 14.96 -0.06
CA PRO A 615 4.87 14.19 -1.24
C PRO A 615 4.31 14.86 -2.50
N VAL A 616 5.11 14.84 -3.55
CA VAL A 616 4.74 15.26 -4.90
C VAL A 616 5.07 14.11 -5.85
N TYR A 617 4.08 13.28 -6.16
CA TYR A 617 4.21 12.12 -7.02
C TYR A 617 3.78 12.47 -8.45
N ILE A 618 4.72 12.42 -9.40
CA ILE A 618 4.48 12.77 -10.81
C ILE A 618 4.81 11.61 -11.75
N PHE A 619 3.88 11.29 -12.65
CA PHE A 619 3.91 10.10 -13.50
C PHE A 619 2.98 10.28 -14.71
N TYR A 620 3.05 9.37 -15.69
CA TYR A 620 2.07 9.31 -16.79
C TYR A 620 0.68 9.02 -16.24
N SER A 621 -0.25 9.96 -16.33
CA SER A 621 -1.62 9.90 -15.76
C SER A 621 -2.33 8.53 -15.89
N MET A 622 -2.20 7.87 -17.04
CA MET A 622 -2.73 6.53 -17.31
C MET A 622 -2.31 5.48 -16.25
N PHE A 623 -1.08 5.55 -15.76
CA PHE A 623 -0.51 4.59 -14.80
C PHE A 623 -0.73 5.00 -13.33
N GLY A 624 -1.63 5.96 -13.08
CA GLY A 624 -2.10 6.30 -11.74
C GLY A 624 -3.21 5.36 -11.31
N PHE A 625 -4.45 5.88 -11.27
CA PHE A 625 -5.62 5.16 -10.75
C PHE A 625 -5.90 3.83 -11.46
N GLN A 626 -5.65 3.73 -12.76
CA GLN A 626 -5.86 2.47 -13.48
C GLN A 626 -4.90 1.37 -13.01
N ARG A 627 -3.67 1.74 -12.62
CA ARG A 627 -2.62 0.78 -12.23
C ARG A 627 -2.53 0.55 -10.73
N THR A 628 -2.78 1.60 -9.93
CA THR A 628 -2.49 1.65 -8.49
C THR A 628 -3.67 2.15 -7.65
N GLY A 629 -4.90 2.07 -8.18
CA GLY A 629 -6.10 2.61 -7.53
C GLY A 629 -6.35 2.12 -6.10
N ASP A 630 -6.08 0.83 -5.81
CA ASP A 630 -6.24 0.28 -4.46
C ASP A 630 -5.23 0.85 -3.46
N GLN A 631 -4.03 1.23 -3.91
CA GLN A 631 -3.06 1.91 -3.06
C GLN A 631 -3.47 3.35 -2.76
N PHE A 632 -4.08 4.06 -3.71
CA PHE A 632 -4.67 5.38 -3.43
C PHE A 632 -5.87 5.28 -2.50
N TRP A 633 -6.65 4.19 -2.56
CA TRP A 633 -7.70 3.91 -1.59
C TRP A 633 -7.11 3.69 -0.18
N ALA A 634 -6.09 2.84 -0.06
CA ALA A 634 -5.38 2.63 1.21
C ALA A 634 -4.73 3.91 1.75
N ALA A 635 -4.17 4.76 0.88
CA ALA A 635 -3.64 6.07 1.27
C ALA A 635 -4.74 7.00 1.82
N GLY A 636 -5.92 6.98 1.19
CA GLY A 636 -7.11 7.67 1.69
C GLY A 636 -7.54 7.18 3.07
N ASP A 637 -7.62 5.87 3.28
CA ASP A 637 -7.93 5.27 4.60
C ASP A 637 -6.86 5.60 5.65
N GLN A 638 -5.60 5.72 5.26
CA GLN A 638 -4.51 6.13 6.15
C GLN A 638 -4.43 7.64 6.38
N LEU A 639 -5.35 8.43 5.81
CA LEU A 639 -5.40 9.89 5.97
C LEU A 639 -4.15 10.58 5.37
N ALA A 640 -3.65 10.08 4.24
CA ALA A 640 -2.51 10.66 3.54
C ALA A 640 -2.83 12.06 3.00
N ARG A 641 -1.79 12.91 2.96
CA ARG A 641 -1.84 14.29 2.45
C ARG A 641 -0.73 14.51 1.43
N GLY A 642 -1.05 15.08 0.27
CA GLY A 642 -0.04 15.39 -0.74
C GLY A 642 -0.58 15.66 -2.14
N PHE A 643 0.34 15.78 -3.09
CA PHE A 643 0.04 16.07 -4.49
C PHE A 643 0.39 14.88 -5.39
N ILE A 644 -0.57 14.47 -6.21
CA ILE A 644 -0.48 13.45 -7.24
C ILE A 644 -0.64 14.19 -8.57
N ILE A 645 0.34 14.06 -9.45
CA ILE A 645 0.44 14.82 -10.69
C ILE A 645 0.40 13.84 -11.85
N GLY A 646 -0.78 13.69 -12.45
CA GLY A 646 -0.97 12.91 -13.67
C GLY A 646 -0.46 13.73 -14.84
N ALA A 647 0.82 13.61 -15.14
CA ALA A 647 1.43 14.26 -16.28
C ALA A 647 1.06 13.55 -17.59
N THR A 648 1.35 14.24 -18.71
CA THR A 648 1.04 13.79 -20.08
C THR A 648 -0.42 13.32 -20.20
N ALA A 649 -1.33 14.02 -19.53
CA ALA A 649 -2.73 13.65 -19.46
C ALA A 649 -3.49 13.90 -20.75
N GLY A 650 -4.71 13.35 -20.84
CA GLY A 650 -5.63 13.57 -21.94
C GLY A 650 -5.53 12.51 -23.05
N LYS A 651 -6.70 12.10 -23.55
CA LYS A 651 -6.82 11.04 -24.57
C LYS A 651 -6.04 11.44 -25.81
N THR A 652 -6.23 12.66 -26.31
CA THR A 652 -5.67 13.09 -27.61
C THR A 652 -4.34 13.82 -27.49
N THR A 653 -3.99 14.28 -26.29
CA THR A 653 -2.78 15.08 -26.08
C THR A 653 -1.50 14.25 -26.20
N LEU A 654 -1.55 12.99 -25.74
CA LEU A 654 -0.47 12.00 -25.89
C LEU A 654 -0.78 10.98 -27.00
N ALA A 655 -1.39 11.44 -28.11
CA ALA A 655 -1.85 10.55 -29.18
C ALA A 655 -0.73 9.67 -29.77
N GLY A 656 0.51 10.16 -29.90
CA GLY A 656 1.61 9.38 -30.50
C GLY A 656 1.89 8.04 -29.80
N GLU A 657 1.76 7.99 -28.48
CA GLU A 657 2.02 6.81 -27.65
C GLU A 657 0.93 5.72 -27.77
N GLY A 658 -0.26 6.09 -28.23
CA GLY A 658 -1.33 5.15 -28.56
C GLY A 658 -2.06 4.52 -27.37
N THR A 659 -2.68 3.36 -27.62
CA THR A 659 -3.79 2.78 -26.86
C THR A 659 -3.57 2.69 -25.35
N GLN A 660 -2.36 2.34 -24.89
CA GLN A 660 -2.08 2.11 -23.48
C GLN A 660 -1.55 3.34 -22.72
N HIS A 661 -1.43 4.50 -23.37
CA HIS A 661 -0.93 5.74 -22.77
C HIS A 661 -1.94 6.90 -22.84
N MET A 662 -2.82 6.89 -23.84
CA MET A 662 -3.85 7.90 -24.05
C MET A 662 -4.94 7.87 -22.96
N ASP A 663 -4.73 8.63 -21.89
CA ASP A 663 -5.62 8.69 -20.73
C ASP A 663 -6.79 9.64 -20.97
N GLY A 664 -8.00 9.09 -21.09
CA GLY A 664 -9.23 9.87 -21.09
C GLY A 664 -10.22 9.39 -20.04
N HIS A 665 -9.75 8.80 -18.94
CA HIS A 665 -10.66 8.26 -17.91
C HIS A 665 -10.11 8.28 -16.47
N SER A 666 -8.85 8.63 -16.24
CA SER A 666 -8.30 8.66 -14.87
C SER A 666 -9.07 9.58 -13.90
N PRO A 667 -9.63 10.74 -14.29
CA PRO A 667 -10.44 11.56 -13.39
C PRO A 667 -11.74 10.87 -12.96
N ILE A 668 -12.31 10.02 -13.81
CA ILE A 668 -13.53 9.25 -13.52
C ILE A 668 -13.22 8.20 -12.46
N LEU A 669 -12.10 7.49 -12.61
CA LEU A 669 -11.62 6.53 -11.60
C LEU A 669 -11.31 7.24 -10.28
N ALA A 670 -10.64 8.40 -10.33
CA ALA A 670 -10.31 9.21 -9.18
C ALA A 670 -11.55 9.70 -8.40
N ALA A 671 -12.66 9.99 -9.10
CA ALA A 671 -13.89 10.47 -8.50
C ALA A 671 -14.49 9.50 -7.47
N THR A 672 -14.18 8.21 -7.58
CA THR A 672 -14.66 7.16 -6.67
C THR A 672 -14.03 7.21 -5.28
N ASN A 673 -12.92 7.92 -5.10
CA ASN A 673 -12.21 8.07 -3.83
C ASN A 673 -12.49 9.45 -3.21
N GLU A 674 -13.27 9.49 -2.13
CA GLU A 674 -13.66 10.73 -1.44
C GLU A 674 -12.48 11.50 -0.83
N ALA A 675 -11.36 10.83 -0.56
CA ALA A 675 -10.14 11.49 -0.10
C ALA A 675 -9.37 12.18 -1.24
N MET A 676 -9.80 12.05 -2.50
CA MET A 676 -9.12 12.59 -3.66
C MET A 676 -9.77 13.85 -4.19
N VAL A 677 -9.08 14.99 -4.17
CA VAL A 677 -9.54 16.27 -4.73
C VAL A 677 -8.91 16.43 -6.11
N HIS A 678 -9.71 16.32 -7.18
CA HIS A 678 -9.20 16.33 -8.54
C HIS A 678 -9.32 17.72 -9.20
N TYR A 679 -8.32 18.10 -9.99
CA TYR A 679 -8.36 19.26 -10.88
C TYR A 679 -7.73 18.96 -12.25
N ASP A 680 -8.30 19.56 -13.30
CA ASP A 680 -7.84 19.52 -14.68
C ASP A 680 -7.58 20.93 -15.24
N PRO A 681 -6.54 21.63 -14.72
CA PRO A 681 -6.27 23.02 -15.06
C PRO A 681 -5.79 23.21 -16.51
N ALA A 682 -6.31 24.24 -17.16
CA ALA A 682 -5.92 24.68 -18.48
C ALA A 682 -4.73 25.65 -18.45
N TYR A 683 -4.64 26.50 -17.41
CA TYR A 683 -3.65 27.58 -17.40
C TYR A 683 -2.74 27.54 -16.18
N ALA A 684 -1.50 28.03 -16.37
CA ALA A 684 -0.50 28.10 -15.32
C ALA A 684 -0.97 28.93 -14.11
N TYR A 685 -1.76 29.98 -14.32
CA TYR A 685 -2.32 30.78 -13.22
C TYR A 685 -3.38 30.02 -12.41
N GLU A 686 -4.07 29.02 -12.99
CA GLU A 686 -5.00 28.18 -12.24
C GLU A 686 -4.21 27.24 -11.32
N ILE A 687 -3.10 26.66 -11.83
CA ILE A 687 -2.22 25.77 -11.05
C ILE A 687 -1.70 26.46 -9.80
N ARG A 688 -1.27 27.74 -9.87
CA ARG A 688 -0.75 28.43 -8.66
C ARG A 688 -1.80 28.57 -7.57
N HIS A 689 -3.05 28.79 -7.92
CA HIS A 689 -4.16 28.94 -6.96
C HIS A 689 -4.54 27.58 -6.38
N ILE A 690 -4.67 26.56 -7.23
CA ILE A 690 -4.99 25.18 -6.80
C ILE A 690 -3.91 24.61 -5.86
N VAL A 691 -2.63 24.76 -6.21
CA VAL A 691 -1.52 24.27 -5.37
C VAL A 691 -1.43 25.05 -4.05
N ARG A 692 -1.67 26.37 -4.08
CA ARG A 692 -1.74 27.19 -2.88
C ARG A 692 -2.87 26.75 -1.96
N ASP A 693 -4.07 26.54 -2.50
CA ASP A 693 -5.24 26.06 -1.77
C ASP A 693 -4.98 24.68 -1.15
N GLY A 694 -4.40 23.74 -1.91
CA GLY A 694 -4.06 22.41 -1.40
C GLY A 694 -3.04 22.45 -0.27
N LEU A 695 -2.02 23.31 -0.36
CA LEU A 695 -1.08 23.51 0.74
C LEU A 695 -1.78 24.08 1.98
N GLN A 696 -2.66 25.07 1.80
CA GLN A 696 -3.43 25.68 2.88
C GLN A 696 -4.35 24.67 3.56
N ARG A 697 -5.09 23.88 2.79
CA ARG A 697 -6.03 22.88 3.30
C ARG A 697 -5.32 21.75 4.05
N MET A 698 -4.23 21.21 3.50
CA MET A 698 -3.58 20.02 4.06
C MET A 698 -2.61 20.32 5.21
N TYR A 699 -1.95 21.48 5.16
CA TYR A 699 -0.81 21.84 6.04
C TYR A 699 -0.90 23.25 6.61
N GLY A 700 -1.90 24.04 6.23
CA GLY A 700 -2.15 25.37 6.79
C GLY A 700 -3.28 25.35 7.81
N LYS A 701 -3.77 26.55 8.12
CA LYS A 701 -4.89 26.75 9.03
C LYS A 701 -6.16 26.93 8.21
N ASP A 702 -7.03 25.93 8.21
CA ASP A 702 -8.22 25.86 7.36
C ASP A 702 -9.34 25.14 8.11
N ASP A 703 -10.60 25.45 7.79
CA ASP A 703 -11.77 24.83 8.41
C ASP A 703 -12.21 23.54 7.68
N ARG A 704 -11.70 23.29 6.48
CA ARG A 704 -11.97 22.08 5.68
C ARG A 704 -11.17 20.88 6.20
N ASP A 705 -11.65 19.67 5.89
CA ASP A 705 -10.91 18.44 6.22
C ASP A 705 -9.52 18.44 5.55
N PRO A 706 -8.41 18.40 6.32
CA PRO A 706 -7.05 18.38 5.80
C PRO A 706 -6.64 16.99 5.27
N ASN A 707 -7.40 15.93 5.56
CA ASN A 707 -7.04 14.54 5.23
C ASN A 707 -7.46 14.14 3.81
N VAL A 708 -6.97 14.92 2.85
CA VAL A 708 -7.20 14.74 1.41
C VAL A 708 -5.89 14.73 0.62
N MET A 709 -5.96 14.21 -0.59
CA MET A 709 -4.87 14.17 -1.57
C MET A 709 -5.33 14.93 -2.82
N TYR A 710 -4.48 15.80 -3.36
CA TYR A 710 -4.80 16.57 -4.56
C TYR A 710 -4.28 15.83 -5.80
N TYR A 711 -5.16 15.56 -6.77
CA TYR A 711 -4.81 14.97 -8.06
C TYR A 711 -4.95 16.01 -9.16
N LEU A 712 -3.84 16.42 -9.78
CA LEU A 712 -3.82 17.38 -10.88
C LEU A 712 -3.43 16.66 -12.17
N THR A 713 -4.26 16.77 -13.20
CA THR A 713 -3.90 16.37 -14.57
C THR A 713 -3.19 17.52 -15.27
N VAL A 714 -1.99 17.26 -15.78
CA VAL A 714 -1.17 18.25 -16.48
C VAL A 714 -0.67 17.70 -17.81
N TYR A 715 -0.48 18.59 -18.77
CA TYR A 715 -0.35 18.26 -20.18
C TYR A 715 1.06 18.54 -20.70
N ASN A 716 1.49 17.76 -21.69
CA ASN A 716 2.76 17.97 -22.40
C ASN A 716 2.61 18.84 -23.66
N GLU A 717 1.39 19.20 -24.07
CA GLU A 717 1.17 20.11 -25.19
C GLU A 717 1.53 21.55 -24.80
N PRO A 718 2.49 22.19 -25.49
CA PRO A 718 2.81 23.58 -25.24
C PRO A 718 1.83 24.48 -25.98
N TYR A 719 1.22 25.44 -25.29
CA TYR A 719 0.44 26.54 -25.87
C TYR A 719 0.73 27.83 -25.12
N GLN A 720 0.23 28.96 -25.62
CA GLN A 720 0.44 30.25 -24.96
C GLN A 720 -0.29 30.25 -23.62
N GLN A 721 0.46 30.42 -22.53
CA GLN A 721 -0.09 30.57 -21.18
C GLN A 721 -0.41 32.07 -20.99
N PRO A 722 -1.69 32.46 -20.86
CA PRO A 722 -2.05 33.86 -20.68
C PRO A 722 -1.56 34.38 -19.32
N ALA A 723 -1.41 35.70 -19.23
CA ALA A 723 -1.25 36.35 -17.93
C ALA A 723 -2.56 36.20 -17.14
N GLU A 724 -2.43 36.12 -15.82
CA GLU A 724 -3.57 36.12 -14.91
C GLU A 724 -4.37 37.43 -15.08
N PRO A 725 -5.69 37.36 -15.32
CA PRO A 725 -6.53 38.55 -15.36
C PRO A 725 -6.55 39.29 -14.01
N ASP A 726 -6.65 40.63 -14.05
CA ASP A 726 -6.72 41.45 -12.82
C ASP A 726 -7.96 41.12 -11.97
N ASP A 727 -9.04 40.65 -12.61
CA ASP A 727 -10.33 40.29 -12.02
C ASP A 727 -10.57 38.78 -11.96
N VAL A 728 -9.49 37.98 -11.92
CA VAL A 728 -9.58 36.51 -11.87
C VAL A 728 -10.45 36.02 -10.71
N ASP A 729 -11.37 35.12 -11.02
CA ASP A 729 -12.27 34.50 -10.04
C ASP A 729 -11.58 33.30 -9.37
N VAL A 730 -10.76 33.60 -8.36
CA VAL A 730 -10.01 32.58 -7.61
C VAL A 730 -10.95 31.58 -6.93
N ASP A 731 -12.09 32.03 -6.40
CA ASP A 731 -13.08 31.13 -5.79
C ASP A 731 -13.64 30.15 -6.83
N GLY A 732 -13.97 30.64 -8.04
CA GLY A 732 -14.36 29.79 -9.16
C GLY A 732 -13.30 28.77 -9.57
N ILE A 733 -12.03 29.15 -9.62
CA ILE A 733 -10.92 28.22 -9.90
C ILE A 733 -10.86 27.09 -8.87
N ILE A 734 -11.02 27.40 -7.58
CA ILE A 734 -10.98 26.40 -6.50
C ILE A 734 -12.27 25.57 -6.46
N LYS A 735 -13.42 26.17 -6.70
CA LYS A 735 -14.73 25.49 -6.70
C LYS A 735 -14.98 24.63 -7.94
N GLY A 736 -14.25 24.89 -9.04
CA GLY A 736 -14.20 24.00 -10.20
C GLY A 736 -14.63 24.62 -11.53
N ILE A 737 -15.07 25.88 -11.56
CA ILE A 737 -15.45 26.59 -12.80
C ILE A 737 -15.36 28.11 -12.65
N HIS A 738 -14.78 28.77 -13.65
CA HIS A 738 -14.76 30.23 -13.78
C HIS A 738 -14.84 30.69 -15.24
N ARG A 739 -15.35 31.90 -15.48
CA ARG A 739 -15.52 32.46 -16.82
C ARG A 739 -14.24 33.15 -17.25
N ILE A 740 -13.72 32.78 -18.42
CA ILE A 740 -12.45 33.33 -18.94
C ILE A 740 -12.65 34.26 -20.14
N ALA A 741 -13.81 34.18 -20.82
CA ALA A 741 -14.18 35.11 -21.86
C ALA A 741 -15.71 35.30 -21.84
N ASP A 742 -16.16 36.55 -21.83
CA ASP A 742 -17.58 36.89 -21.89
C ASP A 742 -18.04 37.09 -23.34
N HIS A 743 -19.35 37.22 -23.53
CA HIS A 743 -20.00 37.67 -24.75
C HIS A 743 -19.47 39.04 -25.19
N SER A 744 -19.24 39.20 -26.49
CA SER A 744 -18.63 40.42 -27.06
C SER A 744 -19.39 40.99 -28.27
N GLY A 745 -20.46 40.30 -28.69
CA GLY A 745 -21.30 40.64 -29.83
C GLY A 745 -22.78 40.74 -29.47
N ASN A 746 -23.63 40.80 -30.50
CA ASN A 746 -25.09 40.89 -30.36
C ASN A 746 -25.81 39.68 -31.00
N GLY A 747 -25.06 38.63 -31.32
CA GLY A 747 -25.58 37.43 -31.97
C GLY A 747 -26.37 36.51 -31.03
N PRO A 748 -26.91 35.40 -31.54
CA PRO A 748 -27.38 34.31 -30.71
C PRO A 748 -26.30 33.88 -29.71
N LYS A 749 -26.68 33.65 -28.46
CA LYS A 749 -25.72 33.38 -27.38
C LYS A 749 -25.55 31.90 -27.13
N VAL A 750 -24.33 31.46 -26.84
CA VAL A 750 -24.00 30.09 -26.42
C VAL A 750 -22.93 30.10 -25.32
N GLN A 751 -22.94 29.06 -24.48
CA GLN A 751 -21.98 28.88 -23.40
C GLN A 751 -21.06 27.69 -23.72
N LEU A 752 -19.76 27.93 -23.69
CA LEU A 752 -18.72 26.96 -24.04
C LEU A 752 -17.93 26.58 -22.78
N LEU A 753 -18.08 25.35 -22.32
CA LEU A 753 -17.42 24.84 -21.11
C LEU A 753 -16.32 23.87 -21.53
N ALA A 754 -15.11 24.05 -21.02
CA ALA A 754 -14.02 23.12 -21.29
C ALA A 754 -13.04 23.00 -20.11
N SER A 755 -12.31 21.88 -20.03
CA SER A 755 -11.23 21.68 -19.06
C SER A 755 -9.90 21.40 -19.76
N GLY A 756 -8.80 21.63 -19.05
CA GLY A 756 -7.46 21.31 -19.52
C GLY A 756 -7.12 21.87 -20.91
N VAL A 757 -6.55 21.04 -21.78
CA VAL A 757 -6.23 21.41 -23.18
C VAL A 757 -7.46 21.76 -24.02
N GLY A 758 -8.67 21.42 -23.57
CA GLY A 758 -9.91 21.75 -24.25
C GLY A 758 -10.24 23.25 -24.22
N VAL A 759 -9.73 23.99 -23.23
CA VAL A 759 -10.02 25.42 -23.06
C VAL A 759 -9.50 26.27 -24.23
N PRO A 760 -8.25 26.11 -24.71
CA PRO A 760 -7.83 26.71 -25.97
C PRO A 760 -8.72 26.38 -27.18
N TRP A 761 -9.29 25.17 -27.27
CA TRP A 761 -10.18 24.80 -28.37
C TRP A 761 -11.51 25.55 -28.28
N ALA A 762 -12.03 25.72 -27.06
CA ALA A 762 -13.23 26.53 -26.80
C ALA A 762 -13.03 28.01 -27.15
N MET A 763 -11.86 28.57 -26.87
CA MET A 763 -11.50 29.94 -27.26
C MET A 763 -11.48 30.10 -28.79
N HIS A 764 -10.87 29.16 -29.51
CA HIS A 764 -10.88 29.18 -30.96
C HIS A 764 -12.30 28.96 -31.54
N ALA A 765 -13.09 28.08 -30.94
CA ALA A 765 -14.50 27.89 -31.32
C ALA A 765 -15.33 29.17 -31.14
N LYS A 766 -15.08 29.96 -30.09
CA LYS A 766 -15.70 31.29 -29.91
C LYS A 766 -15.38 32.23 -31.07
N GLU A 767 -14.12 32.28 -31.51
CA GLU A 767 -13.69 33.12 -32.65
C GLU A 767 -14.41 32.68 -33.93
N ILE A 768 -14.41 31.38 -34.23
CA ILE A 768 -15.08 30.82 -35.41
C ILE A 768 -16.60 31.10 -35.38
N LEU A 769 -17.26 30.91 -34.24
CA LEU A 769 -18.69 31.18 -34.09
C LEU A 769 -19.03 32.65 -34.38
N ALA A 770 -18.21 33.57 -33.90
CA ALA A 770 -18.41 35.00 -34.12
C ALA A 770 -18.17 35.39 -35.59
N GLU A 771 -17.06 34.95 -36.18
CA GLU A 771 -16.62 35.36 -37.52
C GLU A 771 -17.44 34.70 -38.63
N ASP A 772 -17.69 33.40 -38.52
CA ASP A 772 -18.32 32.62 -39.60
C ASP A 772 -19.85 32.55 -39.49
N TRP A 773 -20.39 32.66 -38.27
CA TRP A 773 -21.81 32.38 -38.01
C TRP A 773 -22.55 33.52 -37.29
N GLY A 774 -21.84 34.57 -36.88
CA GLY A 774 -22.44 35.67 -36.11
C GLY A 774 -23.05 35.22 -34.78
N VAL A 775 -22.57 34.10 -34.22
CA VAL A 775 -22.97 33.58 -32.91
C VAL A 775 -21.99 34.09 -31.86
N ASP A 776 -22.51 34.61 -30.76
CA ASP A 776 -21.70 35.11 -29.65
C ASP A 776 -21.57 34.03 -28.58
N ALA A 777 -20.34 33.73 -28.18
CA ALA A 777 -20.04 32.66 -27.26
C ALA A 777 -19.29 33.19 -26.03
N ALA A 778 -19.69 32.75 -24.83
CA ALA A 778 -18.89 32.93 -23.62
C ALA A 778 -18.16 31.61 -23.31
N VAL A 779 -16.92 31.70 -22.80
CA VAL A 779 -16.06 30.54 -22.52
C VAL A 779 -15.79 30.44 -21.02
N TRP A 780 -15.96 29.22 -20.50
CA TRP A 780 -15.76 28.84 -19.11
C TRP A 780 -14.66 27.79 -19.02
N SER A 781 -13.66 28.06 -18.17
CA SER A 781 -12.66 27.06 -17.78
C SER A 781 -13.22 26.28 -16.60
N VAL A 782 -13.37 24.97 -16.79
CA VAL A 782 -13.83 24.03 -15.78
C VAL A 782 -12.61 23.35 -15.18
N THR A 783 -12.10 23.90 -14.10
CA THR A 783 -10.91 23.39 -13.41
C THR A 783 -11.18 22.08 -12.67
N SER A 784 -12.44 21.75 -12.33
CA SER A 784 -12.78 20.43 -11.79
C SER A 784 -14.25 20.04 -11.98
N TRP A 785 -14.49 19.06 -12.85
CA TRP A 785 -15.81 18.43 -12.98
C TRP A 785 -16.22 17.66 -11.71
N ASN A 786 -15.25 17.04 -11.03
CA ASN A 786 -15.50 16.18 -9.87
C ASN A 786 -15.93 16.99 -8.64
N GLU A 787 -15.28 18.12 -8.36
CA GLU A 787 -15.63 18.96 -7.21
C GLU A 787 -17.00 19.63 -7.40
N LEU A 788 -17.34 20.05 -8.63
CA LEU A 788 -18.68 20.56 -8.95
C LEU A 788 -19.77 19.52 -8.68
N ARG A 789 -19.53 18.25 -9.05
CA ARG A 789 -20.47 17.16 -8.76
C ARG A 789 -20.60 16.89 -7.27
N ARG A 790 -19.49 16.90 -6.53
CA ARG A 790 -19.51 16.67 -5.08
C ARG A 790 -20.26 17.75 -4.33
N ASP A 791 -20.03 19.00 -4.69
CA ASP A 791 -20.79 20.15 -4.18
C ASP A 791 -22.30 19.98 -4.46
N ALA A 792 -22.65 19.60 -5.68
CA ALA A 792 -24.04 19.42 -6.05
C ALA A 792 -24.73 18.26 -5.33
N ILE A 793 -24.05 17.13 -5.14
CA ILE A 793 -24.56 16.00 -4.34
C ILE A 793 -24.71 16.40 -2.88
N ALA A 794 -23.78 17.18 -2.32
CA ALA A 794 -23.90 17.67 -0.95
C ALA A 794 -25.13 18.58 -0.79
N ALA A 795 -25.39 19.46 -1.76
CA ALA A 795 -26.60 20.28 -1.79
C ALA A 795 -27.88 19.43 -1.92
N GLU A 796 -27.90 18.42 -2.79
CA GLU A 796 -29.05 17.51 -2.92
C GLU A 796 -29.31 16.72 -1.63
N GLN A 797 -28.26 16.20 -1.01
CA GLN A 797 -28.38 15.48 0.26
C GLN A 797 -28.90 16.40 1.36
N HIS A 798 -28.41 17.63 1.44
CA HIS A 798 -28.93 18.62 2.37
C HIS A 798 -30.43 18.85 2.15
N ASN A 799 -30.84 19.15 0.92
CA ASN A 799 -32.24 19.44 0.56
C ASN A 799 -33.17 18.25 0.77
N PHE A 800 -32.67 17.03 0.59
CA PHE A 800 -33.41 15.81 0.87
C PHE A 800 -33.62 15.58 2.37
N LEU A 801 -32.60 15.85 3.20
CA LEU A 801 -32.63 15.59 4.64
C LEU A 801 -33.24 16.74 5.46
N HIS A 802 -33.32 17.95 4.91
CA HIS A 802 -33.82 19.16 5.57
C HIS A 802 -34.86 19.89 4.70
N PRO A 803 -36.00 19.25 4.37
CA PRO A 803 -37.04 19.84 3.51
C PRO A 803 -37.72 21.09 4.09
N GLU A 804 -37.53 21.38 5.37
CA GLU A 804 -38.01 22.57 6.08
C GLU A 804 -37.07 23.78 5.99
N GLU A 805 -35.81 23.56 5.61
CA GLU A 805 -34.81 24.62 5.45
C GLU A 805 -34.81 25.18 4.02
N ASP A 806 -34.18 26.33 3.84
CA ASP A 806 -33.98 26.88 2.49
C ASP A 806 -33.12 25.93 1.65
N ALA A 807 -33.59 25.62 0.45
CA ALA A 807 -32.89 24.71 -0.45
C ALA A 807 -31.52 25.29 -0.84
N TRP A 808 -30.47 24.51 -0.59
CA TRP A 808 -29.13 24.82 -1.08
C TRP A 808 -29.10 24.71 -2.59
N THR A 809 -28.57 25.75 -3.23
CA THR A 809 -28.36 25.75 -4.69
C THR A 809 -26.96 25.24 -4.96
N PRO A 810 -26.78 24.18 -5.78
CA PRO A 810 -25.46 23.74 -6.21
C PRO A 810 -24.63 24.88 -6.79
N TYR A 811 -23.33 24.92 -6.51
CA TYR A 811 -22.43 25.97 -6.96
C TYR A 811 -22.47 26.14 -8.48
N VAL A 812 -22.43 25.03 -9.23
CA VAL A 812 -22.49 25.06 -10.70
C VAL A 812 -23.81 25.63 -11.22
N THR A 813 -24.93 25.34 -10.56
CA THR A 813 -26.24 25.90 -10.91
C THR A 813 -26.24 27.40 -10.68
N ALA A 814 -25.83 27.85 -9.49
CA ALA A 814 -25.78 29.26 -9.15
C ALA A 814 -24.86 30.04 -10.11
N LYS A 815 -23.68 29.48 -10.42
CA LYS A 815 -22.69 30.11 -11.28
C LYS A 815 -23.14 30.30 -12.73
N LEU A 816 -23.97 29.39 -13.23
CA LEU A 816 -24.44 29.38 -14.62
C LEU A 816 -25.85 29.95 -14.81
N SER A 817 -26.59 30.25 -13.74
CA SER A 817 -28.02 30.64 -13.83
C SER A 817 -28.27 31.91 -14.64
N ASP A 818 -27.35 32.87 -14.59
CA ASP A 818 -27.47 34.14 -15.34
C ASP A 818 -26.94 34.04 -16.78
N SER A 819 -26.55 32.85 -17.23
CA SER A 819 -26.00 32.63 -18.56
C SER A 819 -27.10 32.40 -19.60
N GLU A 820 -26.99 33.07 -20.74
CA GLU A 820 -27.93 32.93 -21.85
C GLU A 820 -27.44 31.93 -22.90
N GLY A 821 -28.36 31.12 -23.45
CA GLY A 821 -28.07 30.16 -24.52
C GLY A 821 -27.86 28.71 -24.05
N PRO A 822 -27.72 27.76 -24.99
CA PRO A 822 -27.38 26.37 -24.66
C PRO A 822 -25.93 26.25 -24.18
N PHE A 823 -25.64 25.17 -23.44
CA PHE A 823 -24.33 24.86 -22.87
C PHE A 823 -23.67 23.72 -23.64
N ILE A 824 -22.47 23.94 -24.15
CA ILE A 824 -21.67 22.96 -24.89
C ILE A 824 -20.41 22.68 -24.08
N ALA A 825 -20.24 21.45 -23.60
CA ALA A 825 -19.08 21.01 -22.85
C ALA A 825 -18.17 20.10 -23.67
N THR A 826 -16.87 20.26 -23.52
CA THR A 826 -15.84 19.37 -24.08
C THR A 826 -14.71 19.15 -23.07
N SER A 827 -14.00 18.03 -23.19
CA SER A 827 -12.76 17.77 -22.48
C SER A 827 -11.92 16.78 -23.27
N ASP A 828 -10.65 16.57 -22.89
CA ASP A 828 -9.82 15.50 -23.47
C ASP A 828 -10.10 14.11 -22.85
N TYR A 829 -11.28 13.95 -22.23
CA TYR A 829 -11.72 12.76 -21.50
C TYR A 829 -13.05 12.25 -22.06
N ASP A 830 -13.40 11.04 -21.66
CA ASP A 830 -14.67 10.36 -21.97
C ASP A 830 -15.90 11.22 -21.60
N HIS A 831 -16.99 11.10 -22.37
CA HIS A 831 -18.25 11.83 -22.14
C HIS A 831 -18.70 11.78 -20.68
N MET A 832 -18.48 10.66 -19.99
CA MET A 832 -18.85 10.48 -18.58
C MET A 832 -18.31 11.57 -17.66
N LEU A 833 -17.14 12.15 -17.95
CA LEU A 833 -16.51 13.15 -17.08
C LEU A 833 -17.31 14.47 -17.06
N PRO A 834 -17.51 15.18 -18.18
CA PRO A 834 -18.37 16.37 -18.22
C PRO A 834 -19.87 16.06 -18.06
N ASP A 835 -20.36 14.86 -18.42
CA ASP A 835 -21.78 14.51 -18.22
C ASP A 835 -22.17 14.40 -16.74
N GLN A 836 -21.20 14.20 -15.85
CA GLN A 836 -21.46 13.95 -14.43
C GLN A 836 -22.19 15.11 -13.73
N ILE A 837 -22.12 16.34 -14.27
CA ILE A 837 -22.78 17.53 -13.72
C ILE A 837 -24.11 17.88 -14.41
N ARG A 838 -24.55 17.09 -15.41
CA ARG A 838 -25.69 17.38 -16.28
C ARG A 838 -26.97 17.77 -15.55
N ALA A 839 -27.25 17.18 -14.38
CA ALA A 839 -28.46 17.44 -13.61
C ALA A 839 -28.53 18.87 -13.05
N TRP A 840 -27.39 19.55 -12.93
CA TRP A 840 -27.27 20.85 -12.24
C TRP A 840 -26.87 21.99 -13.17
N VAL A 841 -26.63 21.71 -14.46
CA VAL A 841 -26.44 22.76 -15.47
C VAL A 841 -27.82 23.31 -15.88
N PRO A 842 -28.06 24.62 -15.79
CA PRO A 842 -29.35 25.19 -16.20
C PRO A 842 -29.52 25.06 -17.72
N GLY A 843 -30.73 24.73 -18.19
CA GLY A 843 -31.04 24.70 -19.63
C GLY A 843 -30.51 23.47 -20.39
N ASP A 844 -30.38 23.62 -21.71
CA ASP A 844 -29.95 22.52 -22.59
C ASP A 844 -28.42 22.33 -22.53
N TYR A 845 -28.00 21.14 -22.11
CA TYR A 845 -26.58 20.77 -21.95
C TYR A 845 -26.16 19.68 -22.95
N TYR A 846 -25.12 19.96 -23.73
CA TYR A 846 -24.58 19.10 -24.76
C TYR A 846 -23.11 18.81 -24.49
N VAL A 847 -22.71 17.54 -24.58
CA VAL A 847 -21.36 17.10 -24.27
C VAL A 847 -20.69 16.51 -25.52
N LEU A 848 -19.39 16.75 -25.63
CA LEU A 848 -18.43 16.10 -26.53
C LEU A 848 -17.35 15.41 -25.67
N GLY A 849 -17.04 14.15 -25.97
CA GLY A 849 -16.11 13.34 -25.18
C GLY A 849 -15.27 12.37 -26.02
N ALA A 850 -14.11 12.01 -25.49
CA ALA A 850 -13.07 11.23 -26.15
C ALA A 850 -13.17 9.72 -25.82
N ASP A 851 -14.31 9.11 -26.17
CA ASP A 851 -14.69 7.78 -25.69
C ASP A 851 -13.93 6.65 -26.37
N GLY A 852 -13.65 5.59 -25.60
CA GLY A 852 -13.09 4.35 -26.10
C GLY A 852 -11.55 4.27 -26.03
N PHE A 853 -11.01 3.32 -26.79
CA PHE A 853 -9.58 3.03 -26.82
C PHE A 853 -8.81 4.09 -27.62
N GLY A 854 -7.59 4.40 -27.15
CA GLY A 854 -6.67 5.25 -27.90
C GLY A 854 -6.04 4.55 -29.11
N PHE A 855 -5.36 5.33 -29.95
CA PHE A 855 -4.63 4.94 -31.15
C PHE A 855 -3.51 5.94 -31.46
N SER A 856 -2.46 5.53 -32.18
CA SER A 856 -1.35 6.42 -32.52
C SER A 856 -1.67 7.34 -33.71
N ASP A 857 -1.63 8.66 -33.50
CA ASP A 857 -1.78 9.67 -34.55
C ASP A 857 -1.24 11.04 -34.09
N THR A 858 -1.38 12.07 -34.93
CA THR A 858 -1.21 13.48 -34.57
C THR A 858 -2.34 13.95 -33.64
N ARG A 859 -2.06 14.96 -32.79
CA ARG A 859 -3.08 15.55 -31.90
C ARG A 859 -4.32 16.04 -32.65
N ALA A 860 -4.11 16.74 -33.76
CA ALA A 860 -5.19 17.31 -34.56
C ALA A 860 -6.11 16.22 -35.14
N ALA A 861 -5.52 15.16 -35.72
CA ALA A 861 -6.28 14.04 -36.24
C ALA A 861 -7.00 13.26 -35.13
N ALA A 862 -6.36 13.06 -33.98
CA ALA A 862 -6.98 12.38 -32.85
C ALA A 862 -8.20 13.16 -32.32
N ARG A 863 -8.07 14.48 -32.12
CA ARG A 863 -9.19 15.35 -31.67
C ARG A 863 -10.34 15.37 -32.67
N ARG A 864 -10.02 15.39 -33.97
CA ARG A 864 -11.00 15.29 -35.03
C ARG A 864 -11.70 13.93 -35.04
N HIS A 865 -10.97 12.83 -34.87
CA HIS A 865 -11.55 11.49 -34.81
C HIS A 865 -12.57 11.33 -33.68
N PHE A 866 -12.27 11.88 -32.50
CA PHE A 866 -13.19 11.86 -31.36
C PHE A 866 -14.26 12.96 -31.42
N PHE A 867 -14.21 13.85 -32.41
CA PHE A 867 -15.11 15.00 -32.55
C PHE A 867 -15.16 15.91 -31.31
N ILE A 868 -14.02 16.16 -30.68
CA ILE A 868 -13.87 17.03 -29.50
C ILE A 868 -13.17 18.36 -29.82
N ASP A 869 -12.77 18.56 -31.07
CA ASP A 869 -12.00 19.72 -31.52
C ASP A 869 -12.84 21.01 -31.63
N SER A 870 -12.18 22.14 -31.93
CA SER A 870 -12.83 23.46 -32.01
C SER A 870 -14.00 23.47 -33.01
N HIS A 871 -13.86 22.82 -34.17
CA HIS A 871 -14.88 22.80 -35.21
C HIS A 871 -16.04 21.87 -34.88
N SER A 872 -15.76 20.74 -34.23
CA SER A 872 -16.80 19.87 -33.66
C SER A 872 -17.65 20.61 -32.63
N MET A 873 -17.01 21.44 -31.81
CA MET A 873 -17.69 22.29 -30.83
C MET A 873 -18.55 23.38 -31.49
N VAL A 874 -18.06 24.03 -32.55
CA VAL A 874 -18.85 24.96 -33.39
C VAL A 874 -20.09 24.27 -33.97
N ALA A 875 -19.91 23.10 -34.60
CA ALA A 875 -21.02 22.36 -35.20
C ALA A 875 -22.08 21.95 -34.15
N ARG A 876 -21.63 21.57 -32.95
CA ARG A 876 -22.52 21.23 -31.82
C ARG A 876 -23.26 22.44 -31.26
N ALA A 877 -22.60 23.60 -31.15
CA ALA A 877 -23.21 24.86 -30.76
C ALA A 877 -24.31 25.28 -31.76
N LEU A 878 -24.02 25.22 -33.06
CA LEU A 878 -24.98 25.53 -34.12
C LEU A 878 -26.16 24.55 -34.13
N GLN A 879 -25.90 23.27 -33.85
CA GLN A 879 -26.97 22.27 -33.72
C GLN A 879 -27.92 22.60 -32.57
N ALA A 880 -27.37 22.99 -31.41
CA ALA A 880 -28.15 23.38 -30.25
C ALA A 880 -28.99 24.65 -30.52
N LEU A 881 -28.36 25.68 -31.09
CA LEU A 881 -29.02 26.93 -31.44
C LEU A 881 -30.10 26.72 -32.52
N GLY A 882 -29.83 25.90 -33.53
CA GLY A 882 -30.78 25.57 -34.60
C GLY A 882 -32.01 24.84 -34.05
N LYS A 883 -31.84 23.93 -33.08
CA LYS A 883 -32.96 23.28 -32.38
C LYS A 883 -33.85 24.29 -31.64
N SER A 884 -33.26 25.35 -31.10
CA SER A 884 -33.98 26.45 -30.45
C SER A 884 -34.51 27.53 -31.42
N GLY A 885 -34.27 27.39 -32.73
CA GLY A 885 -34.69 28.34 -33.75
C GLY A 885 -33.92 29.67 -33.77
N GLN A 886 -32.78 29.75 -33.09
CA GLN A 886 -31.97 30.98 -32.99
C GLN A 886 -31.03 31.18 -34.19
N VAL A 887 -30.71 30.11 -34.91
CA VAL A 887 -29.98 30.11 -36.19
C VAL A 887 -30.72 29.23 -37.19
N ASP A 888 -30.29 29.24 -38.46
CA ASP A 888 -30.81 28.32 -39.48
C ASP A 888 -30.68 26.85 -39.00
N GLY A 889 -31.76 26.07 -39.12
CA GLY A 889 -31.75 24.65 -38.74
C GLY A 889 -30.73 23.81 -39.52
N ASP A 890 -30.31 24.28 -40.69
CA ASP A 890 -29.27 23.67 -41.52
C ASP A 890 -27.83 24.10 -41.14
N ALA A 891 -27.65 25.07 -40.24
CA ALA A 891 -26.34 25.65 -39.90
C ALA A 891 -25.32 24.59 -39.44
N ALA A 892 -25.75 23.62 -38.64
CA ALA A 892 -24.87 22.53 -38.19
C ALA A 892 -24.39 21.65 -39.36
N ARG A 893 -25.27 21.34 -40.33
CA ARG A 893 -24.90 20.58 -41.54
C ARG A 893 -23.92 21.38 -42.38
N GLN A 894 -24.17 22.67 -42.56
CA GLN A 894 -23.28 23.58 -43.28
C GLN A 894 -21.90 23.66 -42.62
N ALA A 895 -21.83 23.70 -41.28
CA ALA A 895 -20.56 23.66 -40.54
C ALA A 895 -19.82 22.32 -40.71
N ILE A 896 -20.53 21.19 -40.63
CA ILE A 896 -19.97 19.85 -40.88
C ILE A 896 -19.30 19.78 -42.26
N GLU A 897 -19.96 20.32 -43.29
CA GLU A 897 -19.45 20.38 -44.66
C GLU A 897 -18.30 21.40 -44.80
N LYS A 898 -18.45 22.61 -44.25
CA LYS A 898 -17.46 23.69 -44.34
C LYS A 898 -16.11 23.31 -43.74
N TYR A 899 -16.12 22.65 -42.58
CA TYR A 899 -14.92 22.29 -41.83
C TYR A 899 -14.50 20.83 -42.04
N ASP A 900 -15.14 20.12 -42.97
CA ASP A 900 -14.85 18.73 -43.33
C ASP A 900 -14.73 17.80 -42.10
N LEU A 901 -15.78 17.76 -41.28
CA LEU A 901 -15.78 17.09 -39.96
C LEU A 901 -15.44 15.59 -40.01
N PHE A 902 -15.62 14.92 -41.15
CA PHE A 902 -15.31 13.50 -41.30
C PHE A 902 -13.88 13.24 -41.80
N ASN A 903 -13.13 14.27 -42.17
CA ASN A 903 -11.75 14.16 -42.61
C ASN A 903 -10.79 14.47 -41.46
N VAL A 904 -10.13 13.43 -40.94
CA VAL A 904 -9.16 13.57 -39.85
C VAL A 904 -7.97 14.48 -40.18
N ASN A 905 -7.66 14.69 -41.47
CA ASN A 905 -6.58 15.57 -41.91
C ASN A 905 -6.98 17.06 -41.96
N ALA A 906 -8.27 17.38 -41.78
CA ALA A 906 -8.77 18.76 -41.74
C ALA A 906 -8.81 19.34 -40.30
N GLY A 907 -8.35 18.57 -39.30
CA GLY A 907 -8.26 19.04 -37.92
C GLY A 907 -7.17 20.09 -37.74
N GLU A 908 -7.48 21.15 -36.99
CA GLU A 908 -6.54 22.26 -36.71
C GLU A 908 -6.29 22.48 -35.21
N SER A 909 -7.00 21.76 -34.33
CA SER A 909 -6.87 21.95 -32.89
C SER A 909 -5.62 21.26 -32.36
N GLY A 910 -4.62 22.06 -32.01
CA GLY A 910 -3.40 21.59 -31.36
C GLY A 910 -2.13 21.91 -32.12
N ASN A 911 -1.02 21.94 -31.37
CA ASN A 911 0.28 22.23 -31.96
C ASN A 911 0.96 20.96 -32.48
N VAL A 912 1.75 21.13 -33.55
CA VAL A 912 2.65 20.09 -34.08
C VAL A 912 3.66 19.72 -32.99
N GLY A 913 3.66 18.46 -32.58
CA GLY A 913 4.61 17.94 -31.60
C GLY A 913 4.11 16.65 -30.95
N GLY A 914 4.99 15.66 -30.88
CA GLY A 914 4.79 14.38 -30.20
C GLY A 914 6.08 13.87 -29.56
N ASP A 915 7.09 14.75 -29.40
CA ASP A 915 8.32 14.41 -28.71
C ASP A 915 7.99 14.31 -27.21
N ALA A 916 7.81 13.08 -26.74
CA ALA A 916 7.85 12.73 -25.33
C ALA A 916 9.30 12.68 -24.82
#